data_AF-G0U2C3-F1
#
_entry.id   AF-G0U2C3-F1
#
_cell.length_a   1.000
_cell.length_b   1.000
_cell.length_c   1.000
_cell.angle_alpha   90.00
_cell.angle_beta   90.00
_cell.angle_gamma   90.00
#
_symmetry.space_group_name_H-M   'P 1'
#
loop_
_entity.id
_entity.type
_entity.pdbx_description
1 polymer ?
#
loop_
_entity_poly.entity_id
_entity_poly.type
_entity_poly.pdbx_seq_one_letter_code
_entity_poly.pdbx_strand_id
1 'polypeptide(L)'
;MSVSGVFVKGRGTGHEAAMSILRYIPRARVPWQPSRFGRENLTAADLALLWSRGRYRDGPGNFNSGYSTEQTHVMEDTTINIIPKRELERYMPNISIGPKALVTPVSLMHARNGHRITHDMLHSYDPYIGRLEKAATIDHDNITVEDPNRVGLNAATLDCRGRIYRWLRRGPFFQVDHYFRRSVKLNRDGTLPTVAAQEVPLMQKIMRLARRGHLKAACEEYRRATTVPPVEVYRALTACCIPTARLADAISIFEDGNSKLFYVARDGEVLHNLMRCAIAARHRVRVMWVYNVMRGRHYENVVVRAEVDPIWRYRIAMLALEYLLDNGCAEEAGAVYSYLVEEQLLRCDVHIRVGHYMREAIAAGKKVALTEELLNSTSLVRDATAVAPEVARELHRRHMESLCNAVSLSGDSVGNSGGWTSSWSVLSPLTPAGSEPEDAVVWLRQHYSDVDALSVMRWARFRHAKDMMAKDRPEYLKRAASWIELLSKRSHAMEEAPLSYMRKSKPLALDTNTNLRVAWQTPITRGDGPPRLLAREEGYIFYHNNQTRFVAESYRHPGETLQSRFLALQPIHTEVSSREDFLRIYSTQCQKTLGAKNALPARIVHHTVTAMVRSEANEAGKADVGTRAAPAGESLHALENGEAPIAVRDQSAAGSATPEF
;
A
#
# COMPACT_ATOMS: atom_id res chain seq x y z
N MET A 1 18.90 -70.85 32.71
CA MET A 1 18.08 -69.63 32.53
C MET A 1 18.75 -68.77 31.47
N SER A 2 18.18 -68.63 30.26
CA SER A 2 18.88 -68.03 29.10
C SER A 2 18.42 -66.62 28.69
N VAL A 3 17.37 -66.05 29.31
CA VAL A 3 16.84 -64.73 28.95
C VAL A 3 17.00 -63.75 30.11
N SER A 4 17.73 -62.65 29.86
CA SER A 4 17.88 -61.53 30.79
C SER A 4 17.31 -60.27 30.15
N GLY A 5 16.27 -59.71 30.74
CA GLY A 5 15.57 -58.51 30.28
C GLY A 5 15.64 -57.39 31.31
N VAL A 6 15.74 -56.14 30.85
CA VAL A 6 15.72 -54.96 31.73
C VAL A 6 14.31 -54.71 32.29
N PHE A 7 13.28 -54.94 31.48
CA PHE A 7 11.87 -54.82 31.87
C PHE A 7 11.16 -56.14 31.61
N VAL A 8 10.25 -56.52 32.52
CA VAL A 8 9.50 -57.78 32.43
C VAL A 8 8.37 -57.69 31.39
N LYS A 9 7.77 -56.51 31.21
CA LYS A 9 6.60 -56.32 30.33
C LYS A 9 6.68 -54.97 29.61
N GLY A 10 6.00 -54.90 28.46
CA GLY A 10 5.76 -53.65 27.72
C GLY A 10 4.30 -53.53 27.28
N ARG A 11 3.97 -52.37 26.69
CA ARG A 11 2.67 -52.09 26.07
C ARG A 11 2.84 -51.55 24.66
N GLY A 12 1.81 -51.70 23.82
CA GLY A 12 1.75 -51.07 22.51
C GLY A 12 1.36 -49.60 22.59
N THR A 13 1.82 -48.78 21.63
CA THR A 13 1.55 -47.34 21.56
C THR A 13 0.24 -46.98 20.85
N GLY A 14 -0.34 -47.92 20.12
CA GLY A 14 -1.52 -47.71 19.26
C GLY A 14 -2.74 -48.45 19.79
N HIS A 15 -3.93 -47.89 19.54
CA HIS A 15 -5.20 -48.51 19.89
C HIS A 15 -5.47 -49.75 19.02
N GLU A 16 -6.14 -50.75 19.59
CA GLU A 16 -6.41 -52.05 18.96
C GLU A 16 -7.08 -51.93 17.59
N ALA A 17 -8.04 -51.00 17.46
CA ALA A 17 -8.77 -50.73 16.22
C ALA A 17 -7.86 -50.38 15.03
N ALA A 18 -6.78 -49.63 15.26
CA ALA A 18 -5.82 -49.31 14.20
C ALA A 18 -4.86 -50.48 13.97
N MET A 19 -4.39 -51.11 15.04
CA MET A 19 -3.36 -52.14 14.97
C MET A 19 -3.84 -53.46 14.35
N SER A 20 -5.12 -53.81 14.51
CA SER A 20 -5.73 -55.03 13.92
C SER A 20 -5.69 -55.03 12.39
N ILE A 21 -5.79 -53.85 11.79
CA ILE A 21 -5.75 -53.62 10.34
C ILE A 21 -4.31 -53.33 9.88
N LEU A 22 -3.62 -52.40 10.54
CA LEU A 22 -2.29 -51.93 10.12
C LEU A 22 -1.22 -53.04 10.08
N ARG A 23 -1.39 -54.12 10.84
CA ARG A 23 -0.44 -55.25 10.84
C ARG A 23 -0.30 -55.95 9.49
N TYR A 24 -1.30 -55.85 8.61
CA TYR A 24 -1.26 -56.46 7.27
C TYR A 24 -0.44 -55.64 6.26
N ILE A 25 -0.08 -54.40 6.59
CA ILE A 25 0.77 -53.56 5.76
C ILE A 25 2.20 -53.63 6.34
N PRO A 26 3.18 -54.24 5.64
CA PRO A 26 4.54 -54.35 6.15
C PRO A 26 5.16 -52.97 6.37
N ARG A 27 5.44 -52.64 7.63
CA ARG A 27 6.18 -51.43 7.99
C ARG A 27 7.68 -51.69 7.91
N ALA A 28 8.38 -50.91 7.09
CA ALA A 28 9.85 -50.89 7.09
C ALA A 28 10.38 -50.46 8.47
N ARG A 29 11.18 -51.33 9.08
CA ARG A 29 11.84 -51.09 10.37
C ARG A 29 13.27 -50.61 10.13
N VAL A 30 13.92 -50.10 11.18
CA VAL A 30 15.33 -49.74 11.11
C VAL A 30 16.14 -51.01 10.82
N PRO A 31 16.94 -51.07 9.74
CA PRO A 31 17.56 -52.33 9.30
C PRO A 31 18.46 -53.00 10.34
N TRP A 32 19.28 -52.18 11.02
CA TRP A 32 20.28 -52.66 12.00
C TRP A 32 19.71 -52.86 13.41
N GLN A 33 18.49 -52.37 13.69
CA GLN A 33 17.78 -52.61 14.95
C GLN A 33 16.26 -52.65 14.70
N PRO A 34 15.71 -53.77 14.19
CA PRO A 34 14.31 -53.85 13.77
C PRO A 34 13.30 -53.72 14.93
N SER A 35 13.66 -54.22 16.11
CA SER A 35 12.87 -54.08 17.33
C SER A 35 13.16 -52.75 18.00
N ARG A 36 12.12 -51.94 18.24
CA ARG A 36 12.23 -50.66 18.95
C ARG A 36 11.39 -50.74 20.22
N PHE A 37 12.06 -50.68 21.37
CA PHE A 37 11.43 -50.53 22.67
C PHE A 37 11.81 -49.17 23.26
N GLY A 38 11.01 -48.15 22.96
CA GLY A 38 11.19 -46.80 23.49
C GLY A 38 10.41 -46.58 24.80
N ARG A 39 10.62 -45.42 25.44
CA ARG A 39 9.98 -45.06 26.72
C ARG A 39 8.44 -45.09 26.71
N GLU A 40 7.84 -44.87 25.54
CA GLU A 40 6.39 -44.95 25.29
C GLU A 40 5.81 -46.37 25.48
N ASN A 41 6.64 -47.41 25.36
CA ASN A 41 6.25 -48.81 25.50
C ASN A 41 6.36 -49.34 26.95
N LEU A 42 6.84 -48.51 27.89
CA LEU A 42 6.97 -48.89 29.29
C LEU A 42 5.61 -49.04 29.96
N THR A 43 5.52 -49.90 30.96
CA THR A 43 4.36 -49.94 31.86
C THR A 43 4.33 -48.67 32.72
N ALA A 44 3.17 -48.37 33.32
CA ALA A 44 3.04 -47.18 34.16
C ALA A 44 4.02 -47.17 35.36
N ALA A 45 4.24 -48.35 35.97
CA ALA A 45 5.16 -48.51 37.09
C ALA A 45 6.62 -48.31 36.67
N ASP A 46 7.05 -48.96 35.58
CA ASP A 46 8.42 -48.83 35.07
C ASP A 46 8.72 -47.39 34.65
N LEU A 47 7.74 -46.73 34.02
CA LEU A 47 7.87 -45.33 33.61
C LEU A 47 7.96 -44.41 34.83
N ALA A 48 7.16 -44.62 35.87
CA ALA A 48 7.23 -43.82 37.10
C ALA A 48 8.60 -43.95 37.78
N LEU A 49 9.13 -45.18 37.88
CA LEU A 49 10.45 -45.45 38.43
C LEU A 49 11.58 -44.82 37.60
N LEU A 50 11.51 -44.93 36.27
CA LEU A 50 12.50 -44.28 35.40
C LEU A 50 12.41 -42.76 35.45
N TRP A 51 11.22 -42.20 35.64
CA TRP A 51 11.02 -40.76 35.70
C TRP A 51 11.47 -40.12 37.01
N SER A 52 11.39 -40.87 38.12
CA SER A 52 11.91 -40.44 39.42
C SER A 52 13.44 -40.42 39.43
N ARG A 53 14.07 -41.35 38.71
CA ARG A 53 15.53 -41.42 38.50
C ARG A 53 16.00 -40.43 37.43
N GLY A 54 17.33 -40.23 37.38
CA GLY A 54 17.98 -39.41 36.36
C GLY A 54 17.97 -37.89 36.62
N ARG A 55 17.58 -37.51 37.84
CA ARG A 55 17.55 -36.15 38.37
C ARG A 55 18.39 -36.13 39.65
N TYR A 56 19.43 -35.29 39.69
CA TYR A 56 20.59 -35.49 40.57
C TYR A 56 20.26 -35.63 42.07
N ARG A 57 19.71 -34.58 42.70
CA ARG A 57 19.37 -34.57 44.13
C ARG A 57 17.93 -34.16 44.40
N ASP A 58 17.42 -33.20 43.62
CA ASP A 58 16.04 -32.71 43.69
C ASP A 58 15.02 -33.72 43.15
N GLY A 59 15.49 -34.74 42.45
CA GLY A 59 14.68 -35.80 41.85
C GLY A 59 14.02 -36.71 42.88
N PRO A 60 12.75 -37.12 42.70
CA PRO A 60 12.07 -38.02 43.62
C PRO A 60 12.72 -39.38 43.82
N GLY A 61 13.52 -39.85 42.87
CA GLY A 61 14.21 -41.13 42.96
C GLY A 61 15.43 -41.10 43.88
N ASN A 62 15.93 -39.92 44.26
CA ASN A 62 17.00 -39.79 45.25
C ASN A 62 16.43 -39.96 46.66
N PHE A 63 17.05 -40.83 47.46
CA PHE A 63 16.56 -41.23 48.78
C PHE A 63 16.41 -40.06 49.77
N ASN A 64 17.25 -39.03 49.65
CA ASN A 64 17.24 -37.84 50.52
C ASN A 64 16.60 -36.60 49.88
N SER A 65 15.82 -36.75 48.80
CA SER A 65 15.12 -35.63 48.14
C SER A 65 13.92 -35.09 48.95
N GLY A 66 13.46 -35.84 49.96
CA GLY A 66 12.22 -35.57 50.67
C GLY A 66 10.95 -36.15 50.00
N TYR A 67 11.09 -36.74 48.81
CA TYR A 67 9.99 -37.39 48.07
C TYR A 67 10.12 -38.92 48.03
N SER A 68 11.13 -39.49 48.69
CA SER A 68 11.31 -40.94 48.77
C SER A 68 10.12 -41.59 49.49
N THR A 69 9.64 -42.70 48.94
CA THR A 69 8.60 -43.54 49.57
C THR A 69 9.19 -44.68 50.40
N GLU A 70 10.51 -44.87 50.36
CA GLU A 70 11.22 -45.88 51.16
C GLU A 70 11.30 -45.44 52.63
N GLN A 71 10.96 -46.34 53.57
CA GLN A 71 11.00 -46.04 55.00
C GLN A 71 12.40 -46.18 55.60
N THR A 72 13.27 -46.95 54.95
CA THR A 72 14.64 -47.20 55.39
C THR A 72 15.59 -47.09 54.21
N HIS A 73 16.83 -46.69 54.47
CA HIS A 73 17.90 -46.62 53.48
C HIS A 73 19.21 -47.12 54.10
N VAL A 74 20.05 -47.80 53.32
CA VAL A 74 21.31 -48.38 53.81
C VAL A 74 22.49 -47.55 53.31
N MET A 75 23.33 -47.06 54.23
CA MET A 75 24.60 -46.40 53.92
C MET A 75 25.72 -47.16 54.65
N GLU A 76 26.66 -47.72 53.90
CA GLU A 76 27.87 -48.40 54.43
C GLU A 76 27.52 -49.36 55.59
N ASP A 77 26.65 -50.33 55.29
CA ASP A 77 26.14 -51.36 56.22
C ASP A 77 25.27 -50.86 57.39
N THR A 78 25.04 -49.55 57.50
CA THR A 78 24.16 -48.95 58.49
C THR A 78 22.78 -48.68 57.90
N THR A 79 21.72 -49.22 58.53
CA THR A 79 20.33 -48.93 58.15
C THR A 79 19.83 -47.67 58.84
N ILE A 80 19.33 -46.72 58.06
CA ILE A 80 18.82 -45.43 58.51
C ILE A 80 17.32 -45.38 58.26
N ASN A 81 16.56 -45.01 59.28
CA ASN A 81 15.11 -44.82 59.18
C ASN A 81 14.80 -43.38 58.77
N ILE A 82 13.83 -43.21 57.86
CA ILE A 82 13.40 -41.87 57.43
C ILE A 82 12.77 -41.10 58.58
N ILE A 83 13.07 -39.80 58.68
CA ILE A 83 12.38 -38.89 59.61
C ILE A 83 11.08 -38.43 58.92
N PRO A 84 9.88 -38.72 59.46
CA PRO A 84 8.63 -38.29 58.86
C PRO A 84 8.53 -36.77 58.77
N LYS A 85 7.94 -36.24 57.68
CA LYS A 85 7.80 -34.79 57.47
C LYS A 85 7.18 -34.05 58.67
N ARG A 86 6.15 -34.63 59.31
CA ARG A 86 5.49 -34.06 60.50
C ARG A 86 6.42 -33.88 61.70
N GLU A 87 7.48 -34.68 61.78
CA GLU A 87 8.48 -34.60 62.85
C GLU A 87 9.58 -33.61 62.48
N LEU A 88 10.01 -33.63 61.22
CA LEU A 88 10.94 -32.64 60.65
C LEU A 88 10.42 -31.20 60.81
N GLU A 89 9.10 -31.00 60.68
CA GLU A 89 8.44 -29.71 60.85
C GLU A 89 8.54 -29.11 62.27
N ARG A 90 8.86 -29.92 63.28
CA ARG A 90 8.99 -29.45 64.67
C ARG A 90 10.20 -28.54 64.87
N TYR A 91 11.26 -28.76 64.10
CA TYR A 91 12.53 -28.03 64.21
C TYR A 91 12.96 -27.36 62.89
N MET A 92 12.28 -27.65 61.78
CA MET A 92 12.46 -26.96 60.50
C MET A 92 11.11 -26.44 59.98
N PRO A 93 10.85 -25.12 60.00
CA PRO A 93 9.54 -24.57 59.64
C PRO A 93 9.19 -24.83 58.16
N ASN A 94 7.92 -25.18 57.89
CA ASN A 94 7.42 -25.42 56.54
C ASN A 94 6.92 -24.11 55.89
N ILE A 95 7.61 -23.66 54.84
CA ILE A 95 7.32 -22.43 54.07
C ILE A 95 6.76 -22.69 52.67
N SER A 96 5.96 -23.75 52.50
CA SER A 96 5.42 -24.15 51.19
C SER A 96 4.32 -23.21 50.69
N ILE A 97 4.55 -22.55 49.53
CA ILE A 97 3.55 -21.69 48.85
C ILE A 97 2.57 -22.51 48.00
N GLY A 98 3.00 -23.67 47.49
CA GLY A 98 2.23 -24.54 46.60
C GLY A 98 2.56 -24.38 45.10
N PRO A 99 1.80 -25.02 44.20
CA PRO A 99 2.16 -25.19 42.79
C PRO A 99 2.24 -23.87 42.01
N LYS A 100 1.49 -22.84 42.40
CA LYS A 100 1.53 -21.52 41.74
C LYS A 100 2.89 -20.83 41.86
N ALA A 101 3.68 -21.14 42.88
CA ALA A 101 5.05 -20.64 42.99
C ALA A 101 5.98 -21.20 41.91
N LEU A 102 5.58 -22.31 41.26
CA LEU A 102 6.37 -22.94 40.20
C LEU A 102 6.16 -22.29 38.82
N VAL A 103 5.27 -21.31 38.71
CA VAL A 103 4.88 -20.71 37.43
C VAL A 103 4.93 -19.19 37.50
N THR A 104 5.86 -18.59 36.77
CA THR A 104 5.93 -17.14 36.59
C THR A 104 4.93 -16.65 35.54
N PRO A 105 4.49 -15.38 35.60
CA PRO A 105 3.62 -14.80 34.58
C PRO A 105 4.32 -14.73 33.20
N VAL A 106 3.51 -14.63 32.14
CA VAL A 106 3.99 -14.52 30.75
C VAL A 106 4.93 -13.32 30.57
N SER A 107 4.71 -12.22 31.31
CA SER A 107 5.54 -11.02 31.24
C SER A 107 7.02 -11.26 31.56
N LEU A 108 7.37 -12.34 32.29
CA LEU A 108 8.76 -12.67 32.63
C LEU A 108 9.39 -13.71 31.70
N MET A 109 8.67 -14.22 30.70
CA MET A 109 9.18 -15.30 29.82
C MET A 109 10.48 -14.90 29.13
N HIS A 110 10.57 -13.69 28.57
CA HIS A 110 11.81 -13.25 27.92
C HIS A 110 12.98 -13.12 28.89
N ALA A 111 12.76 -12.60 30.10
CA ALA A 111 13.78 -12.54 31.14
C ALA A 111 14.25 -13.93 31.58
N ARG A 112 13.38 -14.94 31.46
CA ARG A 112 13.65 -16.34 31.81
C ARG A 112 13.95 -17.22 30.59
N ASN A 113 14.46 -16.64 29.51
CA ASN A 113 14.87 -17.36 28.29
C ASN A 113 13.76 -18.24 27.68
N GLY A 114 12.52 -17.77 27.75
CA GLY A 114 11.33 -18.39 27.17
C GLY A 114 10.51 -19.27 28.12
N HIS A 115 10.90 -19.45 29.39
CA HIS A 115 10.20 -20.34 30.31
C HIS A 115 9.27 -19.61 31.27
N ARG A 116 8.11 -20.21 31.56
CA ARG A 116 7.28 -19.85 32.72
C ARG A 116 7.53 -20.74 33.94
N ILE A 117 8.00 -21.97 33.71
CA ILE A 117 8.07 -22.99 34.75
C ILE A 117 9.44 -22.93 35.46
N THR A 118 9.44 -23.05 36.79
CA THR A 118 10.65 -23.15 37.65
C THR A 118 10.89 -24.58 38.17
N HIS A 119 10.15 -25.57 37.65
CA HIS A 119 10.39 -26.98 37.93
C HIS A 119 11.83 -27.40 37.55
N ASP A 120 12.35 -28.43 38.21
CA ASP A 120 13.69 -29.00 38.01
C ASP A 120 13.99 -29.34 36.53
N MET A 121 13.16 -30.19 35.92
CA MET A 121 13.27 -30.49 34.49
C MET A 121 12.84 -29.30 33.62
N LEU A 122 13.51 -29.11 32.48
CA LEU A 122 13.11 -28.11 31.49
C LEU A 122 11.79 -28.49 30.82
N HIS A 123 10.83 -27.58 30.83
CA HIS A 123 9.52 -27.77 30.18
C HIS A 123 9.51 -27.08 28.82
N SER A 124 9.33 -27.86 27.74
CA SER A 124 9.23 -27.35 26.37
C SER A 124 7.77 -27.17 25.95
N TYR A 125 7.43 -26.00 25.41
CA TYR A 125 6.11 -25.77 24.80
C TYR A 125 5.89 -26.47 23.46
N ASP A 126 6.95 -26.99 22.83
CA ASP A 126 6.81 -27.78 21.60
C ASP A 126 6.12 -29.13 21.87
N PRO A 127 5.39 -29.68 20.89
CA PRO A 127 4.64 -30.92 21.11
C PRO A 127 5.53 -32.17 21.16
N TYR A 128 6.81 -32.09 20.76
CA TYR A 128 7.62 -33.28 20.48
C TYR A 128 8.63 -33.63 21.57
N ILE A 129 9.25 -32.67 22.27
CA ILE A 129 10.30 -32.96 23.26
C ILE A 129 9.73 -33.73 24.45
N GLY A 130 8.60 -33.27 25.00
CA GLY A 130 7.90 -33.94 26.09
C GLY A 130 7.01 -35.11 25.65
N ARG A 131 6.95 -35.45 24.35
CA ARG A 131 5.98 -36.42 23.82
C ARG A 131 6.15 -37.82 24.41
N LEU A 132 5.11 -38.38 25.00
CA LEU A 132 5.06 -39.81 25.35
C LEU A 132 4.27 -40.56 24.29
N GLU A 133 2.95 -40.67 24.43
CA GLU A 133 2.07 -41.22 23.39
C GLU A 133 1.47 -40.08 22.55
N LYS A 134 0.81 -39.14 23.24
CA LYS A 134 0.24 -37.90 22.68
C LYS A 134 1.25 -36.75 22.72
N ALA A 135 0.97 -35.72 21.92
CA ALA A 135 1.71 -34.46 21.93
C ALA A 135 1.79 -33.89 23.36
N ALA A 136 2.97 -33.42 23.75
CA ALA A 136 3.17 -32.83 25.08
C ALA A 136 2.29 -31.60 25.24
N THR A 137 1.59 -31.47 26.37
CA THR A 137 0.86 -30.25 26.73
C THR A 137 1.15 -29.96 28.19
N ILE A 138 1.52 -28.71 28.45
CA ILE A 138 1.89 -28.24 29.77
C ILE A 138 0.66 -27.66 30.45
N ASP A 139 0.34 -28.17 31.63
CA ASP A 139 -0.66 -27.60 32.52
C ASP A 139 0.02 -26.60 33.46
N HIS A 140 -0.38 -25.34 33.41
CA HIS A 140 0.21 -24.29 34.24
C HIS A 140 -0.34 -24.24 35.66
N ASP A 141 -1.43 -24.95 35.96
CA ASP A 141 -2.04 -25.00 37.28
C ASP A 141 -1.57 -26.22 38.07
N ASN A 142 -1.29 -27.33 37.39
CA ASN A 142 -0.93 -28.62 38.01
C ASN A 142 0.54 -29.02 37.81
N ILE A 143 1.48 -28.06 37.87
CA ILE A 143 2.91 -28.40 37.92
C ILE A 143 3.25 -29.00 39.28
N THR A 144 3.70 -30.25 39.27
CA THR A 144 4.16 -30.98 40.46
C THR A 144 5.55 -31.55 40.24
N VAL A 145 6.26 -31.84 41.34
CA VAL A 145 7.61 -32.43 41.28
C VAL A 145 7.62 -33.82 40.64
N GLU A 146 6.52 -34.54 40.75
CA GLU A 146 6.34 -35.86 40.16
C GLU A 146 6.20 -35.81 38.63
N ASP A 147 5.70 -34.70 38.06
CA ASP A 147 5.39 -34.53 36.64
C ASP A 147 4.60 -35.72 36.04
N PRO A 148 3.31 -35.89 36.40
CA PRO A 148 2.52 -37.06 36.03
C PRO A 148 2.33 -37.20 34.51
N ASN A 149 2.31 -36.07 33.79
CA ASN A 149 2.15 -36.04 32.34
C ASN A 149 3.47 -36.33 31.57
N ARG A 150 4.60 -36.42 32.29
CA ARG A 150 5.93 -36.76 31.73
C ARG A 150 6.37 -35.81 30.62
N VAL A 151 6.04 -34.52 30.77
CA VAL A 151 6.28 -33.48 29.76
C VAL A 151 7.62 -32.77 29.94
N GLY A 152 8.25 -32.90 31.12
CA GLY A 152 9.59 -32.40 31.37
C GLY A 152 10.66 -33.10 30.52
N LEU A 153 11.71 -32.37 30.15
CA LEU A 153 12.90 -32.93 29.53
C LEU A 153 13.80 -33.52 30.63
N ASN A 154 13.65 -34.82 30.88
CA ASN A 154 14.49 -35.55 31.81
C ASN A 154 15.86 -35.86 31.17
N ALA A 155 16.95 -35.64 31.92
CA ALA A 155 18.32 -35.72 31.44
C ALA A 155 18.83 -37.16 31.21
N ALA A 156 18.34 -38.16 31.95
CA ALA A 156 18.93 -39.51 31.94
C ALA A 156 17.91 -40.65 31.76
N THR A 157 16.68 -40.33 31.36
CA THR A 157 15.67 -41.36 31.03
C THR A 157 15.99 -42.10 29.73
N LEU A 158 15.45 -43.31 29.59
CA LEU A 158 15.43 -44.02 28.30
C LEU A 158 14.86 -43.10 27.20
N ASP A 159 15.51 -43.08 26.03
CA ASP A 159 15.14 -42.24 24.87
C ASP A 159 15.36 -40.71 25.06
N CYS A 160 16.09 -40.28 26.10
CA CYS A 160 16.34 -38.84 26.35
C CYS A 160 17.27 -38.17 25.32
N ARG A 161 18.28 -38.89 24.81
CA ARG A 161 19.39 -38.32 24.03
C ARG A 161 18.93 -37.51 22.82
N GLY A 162 18.04 -38.08 22.00
CA GLY A 162 17.51 -37.39 20.82
C GLY A 162 16.70 -36.14 21.17
N ARG A 163 16.00 -36.15 22.32
CA ARG A 163 15.20 -35.04 22.82
C ARG A 163 16.07 -33.91 23.35
N ILE A 164 17.17 -34.24 24.03
CA ILE A 164 18.20 -33.29 24.45
C ILE A 164 18.84 -32.63 23.23
N TYR A 165 19.26 -33.40 22.22
CA TYR A 165 19.80 -32.81 20.99
C TYR A 165 18.78 -31.97 20.23
N ARG A 166 17.49 -32.31 20.28
CA ARG A 166 16.44 -31.46 19.71
C ARG A 166 16.32 -30.14 20.48
N TRP A 167 16.34 -30.19 21.81
CA TRP A 167 16.30 -29.01 22.68
C TRP A 167 17.46 -28.05 22.44
N LEU A 168 18.67 -28.59 22.26
CA LEU A 168 19.88 -27.79 22.02
C LEU A 168 19.95 -27.20 20.61
N ARG A 169 19.25 -27.80 19.63
CA ARG A 169 19.15 -27.29 18.24
C ARG A 169 17.97 -26.33 18.02
N ARG A 170 17.31 -25.89 19.10
CA ARG A 170 16.12 -25.04 18.98
C ARG A 170 16.45 -23.67 18.38
N GLY A 171 15.50 -23.11 17.62
CA GLY A 171 15.60 -21.74 17.14
C GLY A 171 15.52 -20.70 18.28
N PRO A 172 15.85 -19.42 18.01
CA PRO A 172 15.96 -18.40 19.05
C PRO A 172 14.63 -18.14 19.78
N PHE A 173 13.50 -18.16 19.07
CA PHE A 173 12.17 -17.89 19.64
C PHE A 173 11.35 -19.16 19.93
N PHE A 174 12.00 -20.33 19.99
CA PHE A 174 11.30 -21.62 20.02
C PHE A 174 10.28 -21.77 21.16
N GLN A 175 10.63 -21.35 22.39
CA GLN A 175 9.69 -21.44 23.51
C GLN A 175 8.52 -20.46 23.38
N VAL A 176 8.80 -19.20 23.04
CA VAL A 176 7.80 -18.14 22.97
C VAL A 176 6.85 -18.37 21.80
N ASP A 177 7.36 -18.74 20.62
CA ASP A 177 6.55 -19.02 19.45
C ASP A 177 5.64 -20.23 19.66
N HIS A 178 6.16 -21.34 20.21
CA HIS A 178 5.31 -22.49 20.51
C HIS A 178 4.27 -22.19 21.60
N TYR A 179 4.61 -21.40 22.61
CA TYR A 179 3.63 -20.96 23.61
C TYR A 179 2.50 -20.14 22.96
N PHE A 180 2.85 -19.14 22.14
CA PHE A 180 1.90 -18.27 21.45
C PHE A 180 1.03 -19.04 20.45
N ARG A 181 1.63 -19.78 19.51
CA ARG A 181 0.91 -20.46 18.42
C ARG A 181 0.01 -21.60 18.88
N ARG A 182 0.33 -22.23 20.02
CA ARG A 182 -0.51 -23.30 20.58
C ARG A 182 -1.69 -22.78 21.38
N SER A 183 -1.55 -21.61 22.00
CA SER A 183 -2.59 -20.98 22.82
C SER A 183 -3.49 -20.05 22.03
N VAL A 184 -2.92 -19.25 21.13
CA VAL A 184 -3.60 -18.21 20.36
C VAL A 184 -3.64 -18.61 18.88
N LYS A 185 -4.85 -18.93 18.40
CA LYS A 185 -5.12 -19.27 17.00
C LYS A 185 -6.51 -18.81 16.61
N LEU A 186 -6.71 -18.58 15.32
CA LEU A 186 -8.04 -18.31 14.78
C LEU A 186 -8.97 -19.50 15.08
N ASN A 187 -10.23 -19.18 15.38
CA ASN A 187 -11.25 -20.20 15.56
C ASN A 187 -11.57 -20.86 14.22
N ARG A 188 -12.15 -22.06 14.27
CA ARG A 188 -12.51 -22.82 13.06
C ARG A 188 -13.45 -22.04 12.13
N ASP A 189 -14.28 -21.19 12.71
CA ASP A 189 -15.30 -20.40 11.99
C ASP A 189 -14.72 -19.13 11.37
N GLY A 190 -13.40 -18.91 11.45
CA GLY A 190 -12.72 -17.71 10.95
C GLY A 190 -12.80 -16.51 11.91
N THR A 191 -13.48 -16.65 13.06
CA THR A 191 -13.51 -15.61 14.07
C THR A 191 -12.15 -15.46 14.76
N LEU A 192 -11.82 -14.22 15.12
CA LEU A 192 -10.64 -13.93 15.93
C LEU A 192 -10.68 -14.73 17.24
N PRO A 193 -9.53 -15.11 17.81
CA PRO A 193 -9.48 -15.81 19.08
C PRO A 193 -10.31 -15.06 20.13
N THR A 194 -11.23 -15.76 20.77
CA THR A 194 -12.11 -15.16 21.77
C THR A 194 -11.26 -14.64 22.92
N VAL A 195 -11.51 -13.39 23.32
CA VAL A 195 -10.88 -12.82 24.51
C VAL A 195 -11.30 -13.70 25.69
N ALA A 196 -10.32 -14.28 26.38
CA ALA A 196 -10.60 -15.10 27.54
C ALA A 196 -11.35 -14.25 28.58
N ALA A 197 -12.38 -14.82 29.22
CA ALA A 197 -13.23 -14.09 30.17
C ALA A 197 -12.42 -13.35 31.27
N GLN A 198 -11.29 -13.94 31.67
CA GLN A 198 -10.36 -13.37 32.65
C GLN A 198 -9.65 -12.08 32.18
N GLU A 199 -9.50 -11.87 30.86
CA GLU A 199 -8.80 -10.71 30.27
C GLU A 199 -9.77 -9.56 29.93
N VAL A 200 -11.09 -9.80 29.91
CA VAL A 200 -12.11 -8.79 29.58
C VAL A 200 -12.00 -7.52 30.45
N PRO A 201 -11.81 -7.61 31.79
CA PRO A 201 -11.66 -6.42 32.63
C PRO A 201 -10.41 -5.58 32.28
N LEU A 202 -9.33 -6.22 31.84
CA LEU A 202 -8.11 -5.54 31.40
C LEU A 202 -8.39 -4.75 30.11
N MET A 203 -9.07 -5.35 29.13
CA MET A 203 -9.44 -4.69 27.87
C MET A 203 -10.34 -3.47 28.13
N GLN A 204 -11.35 -3.61 29.01
CA GLN A 204 -12.20 -2.50 29.42
C GLN A 204 -11.42 -1.38 30.12
N LYS A 205 -10.44 -1.73 30.96
CA LYS A 205 -9.55 -0.75 31.62
C LYS A 205 -8.72 0.03 30.60
N ILE A 206 -8.13 -0.65 29.61
CA ILE A 206 -7.33 -0.02 28.54
C ILE A 206 -8.21 0.96 27.76
N MET A 207 -9.39 0.52 27.30
CA MET A 207 -10.33 1.38 26.57
C MET A 207 -10.77 2.59 27.39
N ARG A 208 -11.05 2.41 28.69
CA ARG A 208 -11.43 3.51 29.58
C ARG A 208 -10.30 4.53 29.76
N LEU A 209 -9.05 4.08 29.87
CA LEU A 209 -7.89 4.97 29.97
C LEU A 209 -7.66 5.74 28.67
N ALA A 210 -7.73 5.06 27.52
CA ALA A 210 -7.57 5.68 26.21
C ALA A 210 -8.66 6.71 25.91
N ARG A 211 -9.94 6.40 26.21
CA ARG A 211 -11.06 7.35 26.06
C ARG A 211 -10.94 8.60 26.93
N ARG A 212 -10.19 8.52 28.04
CA ARG A 212 -9.88 9.67 28.91
C ARG A 212 -8.66 10.47 28.46
N GLY A 213 -7.99 10.08 27.36
CA GLY A 213 -6.78 10.76 26.86
C GLY A 213 -5.47 10.28 27.49
N HIS A 214 -5.49 9.26 28.37
CA HIS A 214 -4.29 8.76 29.05
C HIS A 214 -3.55 7.68 28.24
N LEU A 215 -2.96 8.08 27.11
CA LEU A 215 -2.30 7.14 26.18
C LEU A 215 -1.22 6.29 26.84
N LYS A 216 -0.30 6.91 27.61
CA LYS A 216 0.81 6.19 28.26
C LYS A 216 0.31 5.11 29.22
N ALA A 217 -0.63 5.43 30.09
CA ALA A 217 -1.21 4.48 31.03
C ALA A 217 -1.96 3.34 30.32
N ALA A 218 -2.65 3.64 29.22
CA ALA A 218 -3.31 2.62 28.40
C ALA A 218 -2.29 1.67 27.75
N CYS A 219 -1.18 2.17 27.22
CA CYS A 219 -0.10 1.36 26.65
C CYS A 219 0.64 0.51 27.69
N GLU A 220 0.81 1.02 28.92
CA GLU A 220 1.41 0.25 30.02
C GLU A 220 0.55 -0.95 30.45
N GLU A 221 -0.78 -0.81 30.41
CA GLU A 221 -1.71 -1.92 30.64
C GLU A 221 -1.80 -2.84 29.41
N TYR A 222 -1.73 -2.30 28.20
CA TYR A 222 -1.67 -3.09 26.96
C TYR A 222 -0.51 -4.09 26.97
N ARG A 223 0.66 -3.69 27.51
CA ARG A 223 1.83 -4.57 27.70
C ARG A 223 1.54 -5.83 28.53
N ARG A 224 0.51 -5.81 29.38
CA ARG A 224 0.14 -6.92 30.25
C ARG A 224 -0.85 -7.89 29.61
N ALA A 225 -1.42 -7.56 28.45
CA ALA A 225 -2.35 -8.41 27.74
C ALA A 225 -1.67 -9.72 27.32
N THR A 226 -2.30 -10.85 27.65
CA THR A 226 -1.78 -12.18 27.28
C THR A 226 -2.47 -12.81 26.07
N THR A 227 -3.64 -12.29 25.70
CA THR A 227 -4.44 -12.70 24.55
C THR A 227 -4.54 -11.58 23.53
N VAL A 228 -5.04 -11.87 22.33
CA VAL A 228 -5.24 -10.84 21.29
C VAL A 228 -6.30 -9.85 21.78
N PRO A 229 -5.97 -8.57 21.93
CA PRO A 229 -6.94 -7.56 22.32
C PRO A 229 -7.94 -7.34 21.17
N PRO A 230 -9.20 -7.05 21.47
CA PRO A 230 -10.23 -6.91 20.45
C PRO A 230 -10.11 -5.57 19.71
N VAL A 231 -10.81 -5.43 18.58
CA VAL A 231 -10.72 -4.27 17.66
C VAL A 231 -10.99 -2.96 18.39
N GLU A 232 -11.91 -2.96 19.37
CA GLU A 232 -12.30 -1.76 20.12
C GLU A 232 -11.15 -1.16 20.94
N VAL A 233 -10.17 -1.98 21.34
CA VAL A 233 -8.95 -1.48 22.01
C VAL A 233 -8.13 -0.64 21.03
N TYR A 234 -7.92 -1.12 19.79
CA TYR A 234 -7.18 -0.38 18.77
C TYR A 234 -7.91 0.88 18.32
N ARG A 235 -9.24 0.83 18.19
CA ARG A 235 -10.08 2.02 17.92
C ARG A 235 -9.87 3.08 19.00
N ALA A 236 -9.93 2.70 20.28
CA ALA A 236 -9.75 3.62 21.40
C ALA A 236 -8.33 4.19 21.49
N LEU A 237 -7.30 3.34 21.33
CA LEU A 237 -5.89 3.76 21.39
C LEU A 237 -5.53 4.72 20.24
N THR A 238 -5.93 4.40 19.01
CA THR A 238 -5.67 5.27 17.85
C THR A 238 -6.46 6.57 17.93
N ALA A 239 -7.72 6.55 18.39
CA ALA A 239 -8.51 7.76 18.62
C ALA A 239 -7.85 8.69 19.66
N CYS A 240 -7.26 8.12 20.72
CA CYS A 240 -6.52 8.87 21.74
C CYS A 240 -5.28 9.59 21.16
N CYS A 241 -4.72 9.13 20.05
CA CYS A 241 -3.54 9.74 19.42
C CYS A 241 -3.87 10.99 18.59
N ILE A 242 -5.13 11.15 18.15
CA ILE A 242 -5.54 12.22 17.22
C ILE A 242 -5.33 13.62 17.81
N PRO A 243 -5.79 13.96 19.04
CA PRO A 243 -5.74 15.34 19.53
C PRO A 243 -4.32 15.86 19.73
N THR A 244 -3.36 14.97 19.97
CA THR A 244 -1.95 15.31 20.19
C THR A 244 -1.08 15.11 18.94
N ALA A 245 -1.70 14.77 17.79
CA ALA A 245 -1.02 14.50 16.52
C ALA A 245 0.13 13.48 16.63
N ARG A 246 0.03 12.51 17.55
CA ARG A 246 1.07 11.48 17.80
C ARG A 246 1.02 10.39 16.74
N LEU A 247 1.48 10.72 15.54
CA LEU A 247 1.41 9.83 14.38
C LEU A 247 2.25 8.57 14.54
N ALA A 248 3.48 8.68 15.08
CA ALA A 248 4.37 7.53 15.25
C ALA A 248 3.77 6.47 16.19
N ASP A 249 3.23 6.91 17.34
CA ASP A 249 2.54 6.03 18.29
C ASP A 249 1.35 5.35 17.62
N ALA A 250 0.51 6.10 16.91
CA ALA A 250 -0.66 5.56 16.22
C ALA A 250 -0.27 4.50 15.16
N ILE A 251 0.76 4.76 14.36
CA ILE A 251 1.29 3.80 13.37
C ILE A 251 1.79 2.54 14.07
N SER A 252 2.58 2.68 15.14
CA SER A 252 3.09 1.51 15.87
C SER A 252 1.99 0.66 16.49
N ILE A 253 0.91 1.28 17.01
CA ILE A 253 -0.27 0.58 17.53
C ILE A 253 -0.97 -0.20 16.40
N PHE A 254 -1.12 0.41 15.23
CA PHE A 254 -1.71 -0.26 14.08
C PHE A 254 -0.83 -1.41 13.57
N GLU A 255 0.47 -1.19 13.41
CA GLU A 255 1.43 -2.20 12.94
C GLU A 255 1.59 -3.37 13.92
N ASP A 256 1.32 -3.17 15.21
CA ASP A 256 1.28 -4.26 16.19
C ASP A 256 0.08 -5.18 15.97
N GLY A 257 -1.11 -4.62 15.71
CA GLY A 257 -2.30 -5.41 15.39
C GLY A 257 -2.34 -5.94 13.96
N ASN A 258 -1.62 -5.31 13.04
CA ASN A 258 -1.55 -5.68 11.62
C ASN A 258 -0.49 -6.77 11.39
N SER A 259 -0.83 -7.84 10.69
CA SER A 259 0.02 -9.03 10.40
C SER A 259 0.52 -9.87 11.59
N LYS A 260 0.82 -9.28 12.76
CA LYS A 260 1.26 -10.04 13.96
C LYS A 260 0.10 -10.67 14.70
N LEU A 261 -0.95 -9.89 14.95
CA LEU A 261 -2.13 -10.29 15.74
C LEU A 261 -3.35 -10.53 14.85
N PHE A 262 -3.14 -11.28 13.75
CA PHE A 262 -4.19 -11.71 12.83
C PHE A 262 -5.01 -10.57 12.20
N TYR A 263 -4.37 -9.41 11.96
CA TYR A 263 -4.99 -8.27 11.30
C TYR A 263 -6.17 -7.64 12.06
N VAL A 264 -6.22 -7.80 13.38
CA VAL A 264 -7.27 -7.21 14.24
C VAL A 264 -7.31 -5.67 14.15
N ALA A 265 -6.19 -5.01 13.87
CA ALA A 265 -6.14 -3.56 13.69
C ALA A 265 -6.56 -3.11 12.29
N ARG A 266 -6.79 -4.03 11.35
CA ARG A 266 -7.17 -3.74 9.97
C ARG A 266 -8.68 -3.50 9.88
N ASP A 267 -9.10 -2.42 10.51
CA ASP A 267 -10.48 -2.01 10.66
C ASP A 267 -10.69 -0.60 10.09
N GLY A 268 -11.90 -0.35 9.58
CA GLY A 268 -12.24 0.93 8.96
C GLY A 268 -12.11 2.13 9.90
N GLU A 269 -12.52 1.98 11.16
CA GLU A 269 -12.42 3.06 12.14
C GLU A 269 -10.97 3.30 12.58
N VAL A 270 -10.18 2.22 12.75
CA VAL A 270 -8.74 2.33 13.08
C VAL A 270 -7.97 3.06 11.98
N LEU A 271 -8.15 2.68 10.72
CA LEU A 271 -7.49 3.34 9.60
C LEU A 271 -7.98 4.79 9.40
N HIS A 272 -9.27 5.04 9.68
CA HIS A 272 -9.80 6.40 9.69
C HIS A 272 -9.13 7.27 10.76
N ASN A 273 -8.90 6.74 11.97
CA ASN A 273 -8.17 7.44 13.02
C ASN A 273 -6.71 7.69 12.63
N LEU A 274 -6.02 6.71 12.01
CA LEU A 274 -4.67 6.90 11.47
C LEU A 274 -4.60 8.00 10.41
N MET A 275 -5.58 8.02 9.50
CA MET A 275 -5.67 9.06 8.47
C MET A 275 -5.82 10.44 9.11
N ARG A 276 -6.71 10.57 10.11
CA ARG A 276 -6.90 11.83 10.87
C ARG A 276 -5.63 12.24 11.62
N CYS A 277 -4.89 11.30 12.21
CA CYS A 277 -3.59 11.58 12.82
C CYS A 277 -2.57 12.08 11.78
N ALA A 278 -2.52 11.47 10.59
CA ALA A 278 -1.60 11.87 9.52
C ALA A 278 -1.91 13.28 8.99
N ILE A 279 -3.20 13.60 8.86
CA ILE A 279 -3.68 14.94 8.49
C ILE A 279 -3.35 15.96 9.59
N ALA A 280 -3.60 15.63 10.86
CA ALA A 280 -3.27 16.50 11.99
C ALA A 280 -1.76 16.80 12.08
N ALA A 281 -0.92 15.81 11.77
CA ALA A 281 0.53 15.96 11.69
C ALA A 281 1.02 16.59 10.36
N ARG A 282 0.12 16.93 9.43
CA ARG A 282 0.41 17.47 8.09
C ARG A 282 1.43 16.64 7.30
N HIS A 283 1.36 15.31 7.40
CA HIS A 283 2.35 14.42 6.81
C HIS A 283 1.86 13.76 5.51
N ARG A 284 2.11 14.44 4.37
CA ARG A 284 1.68 13.99 3.02
C ARG A 284 1.98 12.52 2.71
N VAL A 285 3.22 12.08 2.91
CA VAL A 285 3.63 10.69 2.61
C VAL A 285 2.86 9.66 3.47
N ARG A 286 2.53 10.01 4.72
CA ARG A 286 1.81 9.10 5.62
C ARG A 286 0.32 9.05 5.32
N VAL A 287 -0.27 10.12 4.81
CA VAL A 287 -1.63 10.10 4.22
C VAL A 287 -1.69 9.07 3.09
N MET A 288 -0.75 9.12 2.15
CA MET A 288 -0.69 8.14 1.05
C MET A 288 -0.37 6.72 1.52
N TRP A 289 0.47 6.56 2.54
CA TRP A 289 0.72 5.26 3.14
C TRP A 289 -0.55 4.65 3.75
N VAL A 290 -1.35 5.41 4.52
CA VAL A 290 -2.61 4.91 5.10
C VAL A 290 -3.61 4.56 3.99
N TYR A 291 -3.72 5.40 2.95
CA TYR A 291 -4.54 5.11 1.78
C TYR A 291 -4.13 3.78 1.09
N ASN A 292 -2.83 3.56 0.90
CA ASN A 292 -2.33 2.31 0.32
C ASN A 292 -2.60 1.09 1.21
N VAL A 293 -2.42 1.24 2.53
CA VAL A 293 -2.75 0.20 3.51
C VAL A 293 -4.25 -0.12 3.49
N MET A 294 -5.11 0.89 3.36
CA MET A 294 -6.57 0.72 3.26
C MET A 294 -6.99 -0.08 2.04
N ARG A 295 -6.38 0.13 0.86
CA ARG A 295 -6.65 -0.68 -0.35
C ARG A 295 -6.32 -2.15 -0.12
N GLY A 296 -5.23 -2.41 0.59
CA GLY A 296 -4.74 -3.76 0.83
C GLY A 296 -4.14 -4.42 -0.38
N ARG A 297 -3.66 -5.65 -0.19
CA ARG A 297 -3.12 -6.49 -1.26
C ARG A 297 -3.90 -7.79 -1.30
N HIS A 298 -3.58 -8.62 -2.29
CA HIS A 298 -4.19 -9.92 -2.48
C HIS A 298 -4.17 -10.79 -1.20
N TYR A 299 -3.06 -10.78 -0.46
CA TYR A 299 -2.93 -11.59 0.75
C TYR A 299 -3.94 -11.19 1.84
N GLU A 300 -4.03 -9.90 2.17
CA GLU A 300 -4.92 -9.44 3.24
C GLU A 300 -6.40 -9.53 2.83
N ASN A 301 -6.71 -9.22 1.58
CA ASN A 301 -8.10 -9.15 1.12
C ASN A 301 -8.66 -10.55 0.79
N VAL A 302 -7.87 -11.43 0.14
CA VAL A 302 -8.38 -12.74 -0.35
C VAL A 302 -8.04 -13.89 0.60
N VAL A 303 -6.81 -13.97 1.09
CA VAL A 303 -6.35 -15.09 1.94
C VAL A 303 -6.82 -14.90 3.37
N VAL A 304 -6.57 -13.72 3.95
CA VAL A 304 -6.95 -13.41 5.33
C VAL A 304 -8.42 -13.00 5.44
N ARG A 305 -8.97 -12.39 4.38
CA ARG A 305 -10.33 -11.82 4.35
C ARG A 305 -10.54 -10.71 5.40
N ALA A 306 -9.50 -9.93 5.65
CA ALA A 306 -9.54 -8.74 6.51
C ALA A 306 -9.52 -7.47 5.64
N GLU A 307 -10.51 -7.34 4.75
CA GLU A 307 -10.69 -6.16 3.92
C GLU A 307 -11.50 -5.07 4.65
N VAL A 308 -11.31 -3.82 4.23
CA VAL A 308 -12.00 -2.68 4.83
C VAL A 308 -13.35 -2.48 4.14
N ASP A 309 -14.41 -2.28 4.92
CA ASP A 309 -15.75 -2.04 4.39
C ASP A 309 -15.77 -0.90 3.36
N PRO A 310 -16.57 -1.02 2.28
CA PRO A 310 -16.64 -0.01 1.22
C PRO A 310 -16.93 1.41 1.72
N ILE A 311 -17.84 1.56 2.70
CA ILE A 311 -18.20 2.86 3.29
C ILE A 311 -17.02 3.47 4.06
N TRP A 312 -16.23 2.64 4.74
CA TRP A 312 -15.02 3.09 5.42
C TRP A 312 -13.93 3.44 4.40
N ARG A 313 -13.77 2.67 3.32
CA ARG A 313 -12.85 2.99 2.23
C ARG A 313 -13.17 4.35 1.62
N TYR A 314 -14.45 4.61 1.34
CA TYR A 314 -14.92 5.93 0.89
C TYR A 314 -14.55 7.04 1.88
N ARG A 315 -14.87 6.90 3.17
CA ARG A 315 -14.58 7.93 4.19
C ARG A 315 -13.08 8.22 4.33
N ILE A 316 -12.24 7.19 4.28
CA ILE A 316 -10.78 7.33 4.41
C ILE A 316 -10.22 8.02 3.16
N ALA A 317 -10.62 7.57 1.97
CA ALA A 317 -10.21 8.17 0.71
C ALA A 317 -10.66 9.64 0.60
N MET A 318 -11.89 9.96 1.02
CA MET A 318 -12.39 11.34 1.02
C MET A 318 -11.64 12.26 1.97
N LEU A 319 -11.26 11.79 3.16
CA LEU A 319 -10.41 12.57 4.07
C LEU A 319 -9.01 12.83 3.48
N ALA A 320 -8.42 11.81 2.85
CA ALA A 320 -7.14 11.98 2.16
C ALA A 320 -7.26 12.99 1.02
N LEU A 321 -8.30 12.85 0.19
CA LEU A 321 -8.56 13.72 -0.95
C LEU A 321 -8.79 15.18 -0.52
N GLU A 322 -9.60 15.41 0.51
CA GLU A 322 -9.83 16.76 1.08
C GLU A 322 -8.50 17.42 1.49
N TYR A 323 -7.65 16.68 2.23
CA TYR A 323 -6.35 17.18 2.65
C TYR A 323 -5.41 17.46 1.47
N LEU A 324 -5.34 16.57 0.48
CA LEU A 324 -4.43 16.71 -0.66
C LEU A 324 -4.84 17.89 -1.56
N LEU A 325 -6.14 18.05 -1.82
CA LEU A 325 -6.66 19.14 -2.65
C LEU A 325 -6.52 20.51 -1.97
N ASP A 326 -6.83 20.61 -0.67
CA ASP A 326 -6.65 21.86 0.07
C ASP A 326 -5.18 22.30 0.20
N ASN A 327 -4.22 21.38 0.01
CA ASN A 327 -2.77 21.67 0.03
C ASN A 327 -2.14 21.67 -1.39
N GLY A 328 -2.93 21.64 -2.46
CA GLY A 328 -2.42 21.73 -3.84
C GLY A 328 -1.59 20.52 -4.32
N CYS A 329 -1.80 19.33 -3.75
CA CYS A 329 -1.07 18.11 -4.11
C CYS A 329 -1.77 17.36 -5.27
N ALA A 330 -1.59 17.83 -6.51
CA ALA A 330 -2.33 17.34 -7.69
C ALA A 330 -2.10 15.85 -8.00
N GLU A 331 -0.85 15.37 -7.95
CA GLU A 331 -0.49 13.98 -8.30
C GLU A 331 -1.16 12.95 -7.36
N GLU A 332 -0.97 13.14 -6.04
CA GLU A 332 -1.56 12.24 -5.06
C GLU A 332 -3.10 12.34 -5.02
N ALA A 333 -3.66 13.54 -5.21
CA ALA A 333 -5.10 13.72 -5.31
C ALA A 333 -5.69 13.01 -6.54
N GLY A 334 -5.02 13.09 -7.68
CA GLY A 334 -5.38 12.38 -8.91
C GLY A 334 -5.38 10.86 -8.73
N ALA A 335 -4.41 10.31 -7.99
CA ALA A 335 -4.37 8.88 -7.68
C ALA A 335 -5.55 8.43 -6.79
N VAL A 336 -5.86 9.18 -5.74
CA VAL A 336 -7.00 8.88 -4.86
C VAL A 336 -8.32 9.04 -5.61
N TYR A 337 -8.45 10.08 -6.44
CA TYR A 337 -9.62 10.31 -7.29
C TYR A 337 -9.83 9.16 -8.28
N SER A 338 -8.77 8.74 -8.99
CA SER A 338 -8.84 7.62 -9.93
C SER A 338 -9.35 6.34 -9.28
N TYR A 339 -8.93 6.05 -8.04
CA TYR A 339 -9.46 4.93 -7.26
C TYR A 339 -10.95 5.09 -6.91
N LEU A 340 -11.43 6.29 -6.61
CA LEU A 340 -12.87 6.53 -6.39
C LEU A 340 -13.68 6.34 -7.67
N VAL A 341 -13.10 6.62 -8.84
CA VAL A 341 -13.70 6.31 -10.15
C VAL A 341 -13.75 4.79 -10.37
N GLU A 342 -12.61 4.10 -10.20
CA GLU A 342 -12.48 2.64 -10.39
C GLU A 342 -13.47 1.85 -9.52
N GLU A 343 -13.63 2.22 -8.25
CA GLU A 343 -14.52 1.56 -7.31
C GLU A 343 -15.97 2.08 -7.35
N GLN A 344 -16.31 2.96 -8.31
CA GLN A 344 -17.64 3.56 -8.47
C GLN A 344 -18.15 4.31 -7.22
N LEU A 345 -17.25 4.98 -6.49
CA LEU A 345 -17.55 5.66 -5.23
C LEU A 345 -17.87 7.16 -5.37
N LEU A 346 -17.93 7.71 -6.59
CA LEU A 346 -18.18 9.13 -6.84
C LEU A 346 -19.54 9.66 -6.33
N ARG A 347 -20.54 8.76 -6.26
CA ARG A 347 -21.90 9.05 -5.76
C ARG A 347 -22.16 8.52 -4.34
N CYS A 348 -21.12 8.05 -3.65
CA CYS A 348 -21.27 7.30 -2.40
C CYS A 348 -21.88 8.13 -1.25
N ASP A 349 -21.57 9.42 -1.13
CA ASP A 349 -22.23 10.35 -0.19
C ASP A 349 -23.74 10.47 -0.43
N VAL A 350 -24.17 10.53 -1.70
CA VAL A 350 -25.60 10.53 -2.06
C VAL A 350 -26.23 9.19 -1.69
N HIS A 351 -25.57 8.07 -2.03
CA HIS A 351 -26.05 6.74 -1.66
C HIS A 351 -26.20 6.56 -0.14
N ILE A 352 -25.26 7.08 0.65
CA ILE A 352 -25.34 7.05 2.12
C ILE A 352 -26.55 7.86 2.59
N ARG A 353 -26.76 9.08 2.05
CA ARG A 353 -27.88 9.94 2.44
C ARG A 353 -29.23 9.32 2.08
N VAL A 354 -29.37 8.77 0.88
CA VAL A 354 -30.55 8.02 0.46
C VAL A 354 -30.75 6.78 1.32
N GLY A 355 -29.68 6.06 1.68
CA GLY A 355 -29.74 4.94 2.61
C GLY A 355 -30.29 5.31 3.99
N HIS A 356 -30.03 6.52 4.48
CA HIS A 356 -30.66 7.04 5.69
C HIS A 356 -32.17 7.26 5.51
N TYR A 357 -32.62 7.89 4.43
CA TYR A 357 -34.04 8.06 4.13
C TYR A 357 -34.77 6.72 3.95
N MET A 358 -34.13 5.76 3.28
CA MET A 358 -34.65 4.40 3.12
C MET A 358 -34.76 3.67 4.46
N ARG A 359 -33.80 3.85 5.38
CA ARG A 359 -33.86 3.25 6.72
C ARG A 359 -35.07 3.77 7.51
N GLU A 360 -35.32 5.07 7.47
CA GLU A 360 -36.49 5.69 8.09
C GLU A 360 -37.80 5.22 7.45
N ALA A 361 -37.83 5.11 6.12
CA ALA A 361 -38.98 4.60 5.38
C ALA A 361 -39.29 3.12 5.69
N ILE A 362 -38.27 2.27 5.82
CA ILE A 362 -38.40 0.87 6.25
C ILE A 362 -38.93 0.80 7.68
N ALA A 363 -38.40 1.61 8.60
CA ALA A 363 -38.90 1.69 9.97
C ALA A 363 -40.37 2.12 10.03
N ALA A 364 -40.80 2.95 9.08
CA ALA A 364 -42.20 3.36 8.89
C ALA A 364 -43.04 2.36 8.07
N GLY A 365 -42.50 1.19 7.69
CA GLY A 365 -43.22 0.14 6.95
C GLY A 365 -43.47 0.43 5.46
N LYS A 366 -42.80 1.44 4.88
CA LYS A 366 -42.95 1.80 3.46
C LYS A 366 -42.03 0.95 2.57
N LYS A 367 -42.44 0.73 1.32
CA LYS A 367 -41.58 0.09 0.30
C LYS A 367 -40.48 1.07 -0.14
N VAL A 368 -39.27 0.56 -0.30
CA VAL A 368 -38.11 1.34 -0.74
C VAL A 368 -37.51 0.75 -2.01
N ALA A 369 -37.12 1.61 -2.94
CA ALA A 369 -36.42 1.25 -4.18
C ALA A 369 -35.37 2.32 -4.49
N LEU A 370 -34.25 1.92 -5.10
CA LEU A 370 -33.21 2.85 -5.53
C LEU A 370 -33.45 3.20 -7.01
N THR A 371 -33.79 4.46 -7.28
CA THR A 371 -34.00 4.99 -8.63
C THR A 371 -33.15 6.25 -8.85
N GLU A 372 -32.81 6.56 -10.10
CA GLU A 372 -32.08 7.81 -10.45
C GLU A 372 -32.88 9.06 -10.04
N GLU A 373 -34.21 9.02 -10.14
CA GLU A 373 -35.08 10.10 -9.67
C GLU A 373 -34.89 10.34 -8.16
N LEU A 374 -34.79 9.28 -7.37
CA LEU A 374 -34.56 9.39 -5.93
C LEU A 374 -33.17 9.96 -5.62
N LEU A 375 -32.14 9.55 -6.36
CA LEU A 375 -30.80 10.13 -6.23
C LEU A 375 -30.82 11.63 -6.53
N ASN A 376 -31.45 12.03 -7.64
CA ASN A 376 -31.56 13.43 -8.08
C ASN A 376 -32.50 14.26 -7.20
N SER A 377 -33.41 13.62 -6.46
CA SER A 377 -34.27 14.29 -5.47
C SER A 377 -33.52 14.71 -4.20
N THR A 378 -32.32 14.16 -3.97
CA THR A 378 -31.52 14.42 -2.78
C THR A 378 -31.05 15.87 -2.74
N SER A 379 -31.11 16.52 -1.57
CA SER A 379 -30.68 17.91 -1.40
C SER A 379 -29.25 18.18 -1.87
N LEU A 380 -28.33 17.23 -1.65
CA LEU A 380 -26.94 17.33 -2.10
C LEU A 380 -26.82 17.53 -3.62
N VAL A 381 -27.63 16.81 -4.41
CA VAL A 381 -27.60 16.86 -5.88
C VAL A 381 -28.31 18.11 -6.39
N ARG A 382 -29.47 18.44 -5.82
CA ARG A 382 -30.22 19.65 -6.15
C ARG A 382 -29.41 20.91 -5.88
N ASP A 383 -28.79 20.98 -4.71
CA ASP A 383 -27.97 22.12 -4.33
C ASP A 383 -26.75 22.24 -5.27
N ALA A 384 -26.01 21.15 -5.53
CA ALA A 384 -24.85 21.19 -6.42
C ALA A 384 -25.24 21.66 -7.84
N THR A 385 -26.37 21.19 -8.37
CA THR A 385 -26.89 21.61 -9.68
C THR A 385 -27.24 23.10 -9.69
N ALA A 386 -27.84 23.62 -8.60
CA ALA A 386 -28.16 25.04 -8.48
C ALA A 386 -26.92 25.95 -8.44
N VAL A 387 -25.78 25.48 -7.91
CA VAL A 387 -24.53 26.27 -7.83
C VAL A 387 -23.62 26.10 -9.05
N ALA A 388 -23.90 25.15 -9.95
CA ALA A 388 -23.13 24.93 -11.17
C ALA A 388 -22.83 26.20 -12.00
N PRO A 389 -23.79 27.12 -12.27
CA PRO A 389 -23.50 28.32 -13.05
C PRO A 389 -22.58 29.31 -12.35
N GLU A 390 -22.55 29.34 -11.01
CA GLU A 390 -21.58 30.17 -10.26
C GLU A 390 -20.17 29.58 -10.28
N VAL A 391 -20.05 28.25 -10.14
CA VAL A 391 -18.75 27.56 -10.22
C VAL A 391 -18.16 27.67 -11.62
N ALA A 392 -18.98 27.49 -12.67
CA ALA A 392 -18.54 27.64 -14.05
C ALA A 392 -18.04 29.06 -14.35
N ARG A 393 -18.73 30.09 -13.84
CA ARG A 393 -18.27 31.49 -13.95
C ARG A 393 -16.97 31.74 -13.18
N GLU A 394 -16.82 31.17 -11.99
CA GLU A 394 -15.59 31.30 -11.19
C GLU A 394 -14.40 30.60 -11.88
N LEU A 395 -14.58 29.41 -12.43
CA LEU A 395 -13.57 28.71 -13.25
C LEU A 395 -13.18 29.53 -14.48
N HIS A 396 -14.17 30.06 -15.21
CA HIS A 396 -13.91 30.89 -16.39
C HIS A 396 -13.13 32.17 -16.01
N ARG A 397 -13.53 32.84 -14.91
CA ARG A 397 -12.85 34.03 -14.39
C ARG A 397 -11.40 33.72 -14.02
N ARG A 398 -11.16 32.65 -13.26
CA ARG A 398 -9.83 32.22 -12.82
C ARG A 398 -8.92 31.83 -13.98
N HIS A 399 -9.45 31.09 -14.94
CA HIS A 399 -8.70 30.72 -16.14
C HIS A 399 -8.29 31.97 -16.93
N MET A 400 -9.19 32.96 -17.04
CA MET A 400 -8.87 34.21 -17.72
C MET A 400 -7.83 35.05 -16.97
N GLU A 401 -7.89 35.08 -15.64
CA GLU A 401 -6.83 35.67 -14.82
C GLU A 401 -5.50 34.95 -14.97
N SER A 402 -5.50 33.62 -15.00
CA SER A 402 -4.30 32.79 -15.23
C SER A 402 -3.67 33.09 -16.59
N LEU A 403 -4.47 33.16 -17.65
CA LEU A 403 -4.01 33.52 -18.99
C LEU A 403 -3.44 34.95 -19.06
N CYS A 404 -4.07 35.92 -18.40
CA CYS A 404 -3.55 37.29 -18.30
C CYS A 404 -2.25 37.38 -17.50
N ASN A 405 -2.12 36.60 -16.41
CA ASN A 405 -0.93 36.56 -15.58
C ASN A 405 0.24 35.86 -16.27
N ALA A 406 -0.01 34.78 -17.03
CA ALA A 406 1.00 34.09 -17.83
C ALA A 406 1.65 35.02 -18.86
N VAL A 407 0.87 35.96 -19.41
CA VAL A 407 1.39 37.02 -20.29
C VAL A 407 2.32 37.97 -19.54
N SER A 408 1.94 38.39 -18.34
CA SER A 408 2.71 39.36 -17.53
C SER A 408 4.05 38.80 -17.06
N LEU A 409 4.12 37.50 -16.77
CA LEU A 409 5.33 36.79 -16.33
C LEU A 409 6.30 36.46 -17.48
N SER A 410 5.85 36.52 -18.74
CA SER A 410 6.65 36.19 -19.93
C SER A 410 7.72 37.25 -20.30
N GLY A 411 7.91 38.29 -19.48
CA GLY A 411 9.09 39.16 -19.53
C GLY A 411 8.86 40.56 -20.12
N ASP A 412 7.63 41.03 -20.22
CA ASP A 412 7.33 42.45 -20.50
C ASP A 412 7.59 43.32 -19.24
N SER A 413 8.84 43.37 -18.79
CA SER A 413 9.33 44.38 -17.83
C SER A 413 9.84 45.63 -18.56
N VAL A 414 9.00 46.20 -19.43
CA VAL A 414 9.18 47.57 -19.92
C VAL A 414 8.00 48.39 -19.44
N GLY A 415 8.33 49.44 -18.68
CA GLY A 415 7.40 50.17 -17.83
C GLY A 415 6.13 50.67 -18.51
N ASN A 416 5.06 50.68 -17.72
CA ASN A 416 4.03 51.71 -17.66
C ASN A 416 3.72 52.42 -19.00
N SER A 417 3.17 51.69 -19.96
CA SER A 417 2.43 52.28 -21.08
C SER A 417 1.23 51.38 -21.36
N GLY A 418 0.04 51.99 -21.26
CA GLY A 418 -1.20 51.28 -20.98
C GLY A 418 -1.70 50.36 -22.09
N GLY A 419 -2.29 49.23 -21.70
CA GLY A 419 -3.43 48.63 -22.39
C GLY A 419 -3.16 47.66 -23.54
N TRP A 420 -1.96 47.08 -23.68
CA TRP A 420 -1.67 46.13 -24.76
C TRP A 420 -1.59 44.72 -24.19
N THR A 421 -2.68 43.96 -24.35
CA THR A 421 -2.74 42.54 -24.01
C THR A 421 -2.00 41.74 -25.08
N SER A 422 -1.09 40.85 -24.67
CA SER A 422 -0.36 39.97 -25.60
C SER A 422 -1.33 39.12 -26.45
N SER A 423 -0.90 38.78 -27.66
CA SER A 423 -1.65 37.92 -28.59
C SER A 423 -2.07 36.56 -28.01
N TRP A 424 -1.40 36.10 -26.94
CA TRP A 424 -1.72 34.86 -26.23
C TRP A 424 -3.10 34.88 -25.53
N SER A 425 -3.52 36.02 -24.99
CA SER A 425 -4.78 36.16 -24.24
C SER A 425 -5.98 36.56 -25.13
N VAL A 426 -5.78 36.72 -26.45
CA VAL A 426 -6.83 37.20 -27.38
C VAL A 426 -7.86 36.11 -27.70
N LEU A 427 -7.45 34.84 -27.73
CA LEU A 427 -8.32 33.69 -28.00
C LEU A 427 -8.15 32.66 -26.89
N SER A 428 -9.10 32.66 -25.96
CA SER A 428 -9.19 31.67 -24.88
C SER A 428 -9.64 30.32 -25.44
N PRO A 429 -9.08 29.19 -24.96
CA PRO A 429 -9.58 27.87 -25.29
C PRO A 429 -10.95 27.56 -24.64
N LEU A 430 -11.38 28.36 -23.64
CA LEU A 430 -12.70 28.24 -23.03
C LEU A 430 -13.75 29.10 -23.74
N THR A 431 -14.88 28.48 -24.08
CA THR A 431 -16.10 29.22 -24.46
C THR A 431 -16.73 29.87 -23.22
N PRO A 432 -17.50 30.98 -23.36
CA PRO A 432 -18.20 31.57 -22.23
C PRO A 432 -19.22 30.56 -21.65
N ALA A 433 -19.33 30.51 -20.32
CA ALA A 433 -20.30 29.66 -19.63
C ALA A 433 -21.73 30.19 -19.83
N GLY A 434 -22.69 29.29 -20.06
CA GLY A 434 -24.12 29.64 -20.12
C GLY A 434 -24.67 30.12 -18.77
N SER A 435 -25.75 30.90 -18.80
CA SER A 435 -26.40 31.44 -17.59
C SER A 435 -27.33 30.45 -16.89
N GLU A 436 -27.87 29.47 -17.62
CA GLU A 436 -28.80 28.47 -17.09
C GLU A 436 -28.07 27.29 -16.42
N PRO A 437 -28.68 26.65 -15.40
CA PRO A 437 -28.05 25.52 -14.69
C PRO A 437 -27.73 24.33 -15.60
N GLU A 438 -28.63 23.99 -16.52
CA GLU A 438 -28.45 22.87 -17.45
C GLU A 438 -27.30 23.14 -18.42
N ASP A 439 -27.24 24.36 -18.97
CA ASP A 439 -26.15 24.81 -19.85
C ASP A 439 -24.80 24.83 -19.12
N ALA A 440 -24.78 25.25 -17.84
CA ALA A 440 -23.56 25.26 -17.04
C ALA A 440 -23.04 23.84 -16.75
N VAL A 441 -23.92 22.88 -16.49
CA VAL A 441 -23.54 21.47 -16.32
C VAL A 441 -23.00 20.89 -17.64
N VAL A 442 -23.64 21.20 -18.77
CA VAL A 442 -23.15 20.80 -20.09
C VAL A 442 -21.79 21.42 -20.39
N TRP A 443 -21.59 22.70 -20.07
CA TRP A 443 -20.32 23.41 -20.24
C TRP A 443 -19.20 22.79 -19.39
N LEU A 444 -19.47 22.50 -18.12
CA LEU A 444 -18.51 21.82 -17.23
C LEU A 444 -18.14 20.44 -17.80
N ARG A 445 -19.13 19.69 -18.29
CA ARG A 445 -18.91 18.38 -18.91
C ARG A 445 -18.11 18.46 -20.22
N GLN A 446 -18.26 19.53 -20.99
CA GLN A 446 -17.54 19.70 -22.26
C GLN A 446 -16.08 20.08 -22.06
N HIS A 447 -15.76 20.92 -21.08
CA HIS A 447 -14.41 21.45 -20.86
C HIS A 447 -13.62 20.70 -19.78
N TYR A 448 -14.29 20.12 -18.79
CA TYR A 448 -13.71 19.35 -17.69
C TYR A 448 -14.23 17.90 -17.69
N SER A 449 -14.30 17.29 -18.87
CA SER A 449 -14.89 15.96 -19.11
C SER A 449 -14.18 14.81 -18.38
N ASP A 450 -12.92 15.01 -18.01
CA ASP A 450 -12.08 14.02 -17.32
C ASP A 450 -12.41 13.88 -15.82
N VAL A 451 -13.23 14.78 -15.27
CA VAL A 451 -13.64 14.80 -13.86
C VAL A 451 -15.16 14.92 -13.76
N ASP A 452 -15.79 14.17 -12.86
CA ASP A 452 -17.17 14.40 -12.44
C ASP A 452 -17.26 15.68 -11.59
N ALA A 453 -17.41 16.83 -12.26
CA ALA A 453 -17.47 18.15 -11.62
C ALA A 453 -18.58 18.23 -10.55
N LEU A 454 -19.72 17.55 -10.76
CA LEU A 454 -20.82 17.55 -9.80
C LEU A 454 -20.47 16.82 -8.50
N SER A 455 -19.68 15.74 -8.56
CA SER A 455 -19.19 15.09 -7.34
C SER A 455 -18.22 15.98 -6.58
N VAL A 456 -17.28 16.61 -7.28
CA VAL A 456 -16.29 17.50 -6.66
C VAL A 456 -16.96 18.70 -5.99
N MET A 457 -17.97 19.30 -6.63
CA MET A 457 -18.77 20.37 -6.04
C MET A 457 -19.47 19.93 -4.74
N ARG A 458 -20.06 18.72 -4.73
CA ARG A 458 -20.68 18.16 -3.50
C ARG A 458 -19.66 17.98 -2.38
N TRP A 459 -18.47 17.50 -2.70
CA TRP A 459 -17.43 17.25 -1.70
C TRP A 459 -16.82 18.54 -1.14
N ALA A 460 -16.66 19.57 -1.98
CA ALA A 460 -16.12 20.86 -1.55
C ALA A 460 -17.05 21.64 -0.58
N ARG A 461 -18.32 21.22 -0.45
CA ARG A 461 -19.36 21.89 0.35
C ARG A 461 -19.01 22.03 1.82
N PHE A 462 -18.44 21.00 2.44
CA PHE A 462 -18.17 20.98 3.87
C PHE A 462 -16.68 21.16 4.17
N ARG A 463 -16.36 22.04 5.12
CA ARG A 463 -15.00 22.23 5.65
C ARG A 463 -15.02 22.21 7.16
N HIS A 464 -14.37 21.23 7.79
CA HIS A 464 -14.38 21.05 9.25
C HIS A 464 -15.80 21.12 9.86
N ALA A 465 -16.77 20.47 9.22
CA ALA A 465 -18.20 20.48 9.55
C ALA A 465 -18.96 21.81 9.32
N LYS A 466 -18.31 22.88 8.85
CA LYS A 466 -18.98 24.10 8.37
C LYS A 466 -19.53 23.87 6.95
N ASP A 467 -20.81 24.13 6.76
CA ASP A 467 -21.42 24.20 5.41
C ASP A 467 -21.03 25.53 4.75
N MET A 468 -20.08 25.46 3.82
CA MET A 468 -19.52 26.63 3.14
C MET A 468 -20.49 27.21 2.13
N MET A 469 -21.29 26.35 1.48
CA MET A 469 -22.18 26.77 0.41
C MET A 469 -23.34 27.65 0.91
N ALA A 470 -23.79 27.41 2.16
CA ALA A 470 -24.87 28.16 2.81
C ALA A 470 -24.38 29.38 3.63
N LYS A 471 -23.11 29.39 4.07
CA LYS A 471 -22.57 30.44 4.95
C LYS A 471 -21.57 31.36 4.24
N ASP A 472 -20.58 30.77 3.57
CA ASP A 472 -19.43 31.48 3.00
C ASP A 472 -19.33 31.17 1.50
N ARG A 473 -20.31 31.68 0.75
CA ARG A 473 -20.44 31.45 -0.70
C ARG A 473 -19.14 31.68 -1.50
N PRO A 474 -18.39 32.81 -1.33
CA PRO A 474 -17.19 33.02 -2.13
C PRO A 474 -16.06 32.05 -1.81
N GLU A 475 -15.91 31.61 -0.55
CA GLU A 475 -14.87 30.65 -0.17
C GLU A 475 -15.19 29.24 -0.72
N TYR A 476 -16.48 28.85 -0.70
CA TYR A 476 -16.94 27.64 -1.37
C TYR A 476 -16.62 27.64 -2.87
N LEU A 477 -16.98 28.71 -3.59
CA LEU A 477 -16.75 28.81 -5.03
C LEU A 477 -15.25 28.71 -5.37
N LYS A 478 -14.41 29.41 -4.60
CA LYS A 478 -12.95 29.35 -4.76
C LYS A 478 -12.39 27.95 -4.52
N ARG A 479 -12.90 27.23 -3.52
CA ARG A 479 -12.46 25.87 -3.19
C ARG A 479 -12.90 24.88 -4.26
N ALA A 480 -14.17 24.92 -4.67
CA ALA A 480 -14.71 24.04 -5.71
C ALA A 480 -13.99 24.22 -7.04
N ALA A 481 -13.76 25.48 -7.47
CA ALA A 481 -13.00 25.77 -8.68
C ALA A 481 -11.56 25.23 -8.61
N SER A 482 -10.85 25.50 -7.51
CA SER A 482 -9.48 24.98 -7.30
C SER A 482 -9.40 23.46 -7.33
N TRP A 483 -10.38 22.77 -6.74
CA TRP A 483 -10.40 21.30 -6.73
C TRP A 483 -10.63 20.72 -8.12
N ILE A 484 -11.50 21.34 -8.93
CA ILE A 484 -11.73 20.94 -10.33
C ILE A 484 -10.47 21.19 -11.17
N GLU A 485 -9.84 22.37 -11.04
CA GLU A 485 -8.57 22.72 -11.70
C GLU A 485 -7.47 21.70 -11.38
N LEU A 486 -7.29 21.35 -10.09
CA LEU A 486 -6.24 20.43 -9.66
C LEU A 486 -6.44 19.00 -10.16
N LEU A 487 -7.69 18.52 -10.22
CA LEU A 487 -8.00 17.14 -10.64
C LEU A 487 -8.03 16.96 -12.16
N SER A 488 -8.34 18.03 -12.91
CA SER A 488 -8.49 17.94 -14.37
C SER A 488 -7.14 18.09 -15.06
N LYS A 489 -6.71 17.03 -15.75
CA LYS A 489 -5.54 17.06 -16.64
C LYS A 489 -5.79 18.00 -17.82
N ARG A 490 -7.05 18.12 -18.25
CA ARG A 490 -7.44 19.02 -19.33
C ARG A 490 -7.30 20.49 -18.93
N SER A 491 -7.65 20.84 -17.69
CA SER A 491 -7.38 22.16 -17.12
C SER A 491 -5.88 22.48 -17.15
N HIS A 492 -5.04 21.56 -16.65
CA HIS A 492 -3.58 21.75 -16.66
C HIS A 492 -3.03 21.95 -18.07
N ALA A 493 -3.51 21.18 -19.06
CA ALA A 493 -3.10 21.33 -20.47
C ALA A 493 -3.52 22.68 -21.08
N MET A 494 -4.66 23.23 -20.65
CA MET A 494 -5.16 24.53 -21.11
C MET A 494 -4.47 25.71 -20.43
N GLU A 495 -3.92 25.49 -19.23
CA GLU A 495 -3.21 26.48 -18.41
C GLU A 495 -1.69 26.46 -18.59
N GLU A 496 -1.17 25.65 -19.52
CA GLU A 496 0.26 25.60 -19.82
C GLU A 496 0.81 26.99 -20.19
N ALA A 497 1.90 27.37 -19.53
CA ALA A 497 2.60 28.60 -19.84
C ALA A 497 3.20 28.52 -21.26
N PRO A 498 3.13 29.60 -22.05
CA PRO A 498 3.74 29.62 -23.37
C PRO A 498 5.27 29.54 -23.25
N LEU A 499 5.85 28.45 -23.74
CA LEU A 499 7.29 28.22 -23.73
C LEU A 499 7.94 28.73 -25.03
N SER A 500 9.21 29.11 -24.95
CA SER A 500 10.01 29.45 -26.14
C SER A 500 10.22 28.22 -27.03
N TYR A 501 10.13 28.41 -28.35
CA TYR A 501 10.37 27.36 -29.32
C TYR A 501 11.86 27.02 -29.42
N MET A 502 12.21 25.75 -29.23
CA MET A 502 13.59 25.26 -29.34
C MET A 502 14.00 25.10 -30.82
N ARG A 503 15.13 25.68 -31.21
CA ARG A 503 15.66 25.56 -32.57
C ARG A 503 16.29 24.18 -32.81
N LYS A 504 15.94 23.54 -33.94
CA LYS A 504 16.72 22.41 -34.48
C LYS A 504 18.08 22.92 -34.98
N SER A 505 19.08 22.04 -35.04
CA SER A 505 20.43 22.39 -35.52
C SER A 505 21.05 21.30 -36.39
N LYS A 506 22.03 21.68 -37.20
CA LYS A 506 22.90 20.76 -37.96
C LYS A 506 24.37 21.05 -37.64
N PRO A 507 25.30 20.09 -37.84
CA PRO A 507 26.73 20.39 -37.65
C PRO A 507 27.18 21.48 -38.63
N LEU A 508 28.30 22.12 -38.31
CA LEU A 508 28.93 23.10 -39.21
C LEU A 508 29.28 22.43 -40.55
N ALA A 509 29.22 23.19 -41.64
CA ALA A 509 29.74 22.72 -42.93
C ALA A 509 31.28 22.74 -42.93
N LEU A 510 31.89 23.69 -42.22
CA LEU A 510 33.32 23.76 -41.96
C LEU A 510 33.59 23.37 -40.49
N ASP A 511 33.87 22.09 -40.27
CA ASP A 511 34.03 21.50 -38.94
C ASP A 511 35.10 22.23 -38.11
N THR A 512 34.64 23.05 -37.16
CA THR A 512 35.49 23.82 -36.23
C THR A 512 35.39 23.29 -34.80
N ASN A 513 34.17 23.02 -34.33
CA ASN A 513 33.90 22.48 -32.99
C ASN A 513 32.59 21.70 -33.02
N THR A 514 32.57 20.51 -32.43
CA THR A 514 31.37 19.65 -32.36
C THR A 514 30.23 20.27 -31.55
N ASN A 515 30.55 21.19 -30.64
CA ASN A 515 29.57 21.91 -29.82
C ASN A 515 29.02 23.18 -30.51
N LEU A 516 29.64 23.63 -31.61
CA LEU A 516 29.11 24.72 -32.43
C LEU A 516 28.20 24.13 -33.50
N ARG A 517 26.95 24.59 -33.57
CA ARG A 517 25.97 24.05 -34.51
C ARG A 517 25.17 25.14 -35.19
N VAL A 518 24.86 24.91 -36.46
CA VAL A 518 24.07 25.84 -37.25
C VAL A 518 22.62 25.72 -36.85
N ALA A 519 22.03 26.81 -36.34
CA ALA A 519 20.64 26.82 -35.89
C ALA A 519 19.68 26.99 -37.07
N TRP A 520 18.58 26.25 -37.03
CA TRP A 520 17.42 26.54 -37.86
C TRP A 520 16.78 27.85 -37.40
N GLN A 521 16.56 28.77 -38.34
CA GLN A 521 15.89 30.04 -38.07
C GLN A 521 14.52 29.99 -38.72
N THR A 522 13.46 30.26 -37.94
CA THR A 522 12.11 30.32 -38.51
C THR A 522 11.96 31.53 -39.43
N PRO A 523 11.00 31.47 -40.39
CA PRO A 523 10.70 32.62 -41.26
C PRO A 523 10.31 33.88 -40.47
N ILE A 524 9.78 33.71 -39.25
CA ILE A 524 9.43 34.82 -38.35
C ILE A 524 10.68 35.62 -37.92
N THR A 525 11.81 34.94 -37.70
CA THR A 525 13.07 35.60 -37.29
C THR A 525 13.87 36.10 -38.49
N ARG A 526 13.77 35.45 -39.65
CA ARG A 526 14.51 35.79 -40.87
C ARG A 526 13.55 35.93 -42.06
N GLY A 527 12.93 37.10 -42.18
CA GLY A 527 11.97 37.42 -43.26
C GLY A 527 12.63 37.61 -44.63
N ASP A 528 13.87 38.13 -44.67
CA ASP A 528 14.56 38.51 -45.92
C ASP A 528 15.47 37.38 -46.48
N GLY A 529 15.23 36.14 -46.08
CA GLY A 529 15.99 34.97 -46.55
C GLY A 529 15.43 34.38 -47.86
N PRO A 530 16.22 33.56 -48.59
CA PRO A 530 15.67 32.77 -49.69
C PRO A 530 14.55 31.85 -49.17
N PRO A 531 13.59 31.45 -50.01
CA PRO A 531 12.59 30.46 -49.63
C PRO A 531 13.30 29.16 -49.24
N ARG A 532 12.93 28.61 -48.09
CA ARG A 532 13.55 27.44 -47.47
C ARG A 532 12.54 26.35 -47.18
N LEU A 533 13.00 25.10 -47.16
CA LEU A 533 12.19 23.93 -46.81
C LEU A 533 11.97 23.85 -45.29
N LEU A 534 11.18 22.88 -44.83
CA LEU A 534 11.05 22.67 -43.38
C LEU A 534 12.37 22.15 -42.80
N ALA A 535 12.63 22.47 -41.53
CA ALA A 535 13.89 22.16 -40.85
C ALA A 535 14.39 20.71 -41.05
N ARG A 536 13.47 19.72 -41.01
CA ARG A 536 13.83 18.30 -41.18
C ARG A 536 14.30 17.99 -42.60
N GLU A 537 13.66 18.59 -43.60
CA GLU A 537 13.98 18.41 -45.02
C GLU A 537 15.34 19.03 -45.36
N GLU A 538 15.73 20.11 -44.66
CA GLU A 538 17.07 20.70 -44.76
C GLU A 538 18.14 20.02 -43.88
N GLY A 539 17.81 18.88 -43.24
CA GLY A 539 18.74 18.09 -42.44
C GLY A 539 19.01 18.61 -41.02
N TYR A 540 18.16 19.50 -40.48
CA TYR A 540 18.26 19.95 -39.09
C TYR A 540 17.58 18.97 -38.14
N ILE A 541 18.24 18.66 -37.02
CA ILE A 541 17.78 17.73 -35.97
C ILE A 541 17.70 18.40 -34.61
N PHE A 542 17.04 17.78 -33.63
CA PHE A 542 17.14 18.24 -32.25
C PHE A 542 18.48 17.80 -31.67
N TYR A 543 19.33 18.77 -31.31
CA TYR A 543 20.59 18.53 -30.62
C TYR A 543 20.84 19.69 -29.65
N HIS A 544 21.07 19.35 -28.38
CA HIS A 544 21.44 20.29 -27.35
C HIS A 544 22.16 19.56 -26.21
N ASN A 545 23.24 20.16 -25.73
CA ASN A 545 23.95 19.81 -24.51
C ASN A 545 24.34 21.12 -23.77
N ASN A 546 24.84 21.02 -22.55
CA ASN A 546 25.21 22.20 -21.74
C ASN A 546 26.28 23.09 -22.38
N GLN A 547 27.07 22.57 -23.33
CA GLN A 547 28.15 23.29 -24.01
C GLN A 547 27.76 23.76 -25.43
N THR A 548 26.53 23.46 -25.89
CA THR A 548 26.12 23.71 -27.26
C THR A 548 25.94 25.19 -27.48
N ARG A 549 26.61 25.73 -28.50
CA ARG A 549 26.42 27.10 -28.98
C ARG A 549 25.82 27.05 -30.38
N PHE A 550 24.79 27.86 -30.56
CA PHE A 550 24.04 27.94 -31.80
C PHE A 550 24.56 29.12 -32.61
N VAL A 551 24.81 28.91 -33.90
CA VAL A 551 25.36 29.93 -34.79
C VAL A 551 24.62 29.99 -36.12
N ALA A 552 24.69 31.14 -36.79
CA ALA A 552 24.52 31.24 -38.23
C ALA A 552 25.91 31.18 -38.86
N GLU A 553 26.14 30.17 -39.70
CA GLU A 553 27.41 29.95 -40.38
C GLU A 553 27.45 30.66 -41.73
N SER A 554 28.55 31.34 -41.99
CA SER A 554 28.95 31.89 -43.28
C SER A 554 30.47 31.79 -43.42
N TYR A 555 31.03 32.14 -44.57
CA TYR A 555 32.48 32.24 -44.74
C TYR A 555 32.84 33.57 -45.38
N ARG A 556 34.05 34.06 -45.11
CA ARG A 556 34.52 35.33 -45.69
C ARG A 556 34.67 35.17 -47.21
N HIS A 557 34.08 36.08 -47.98
CA HIS A 557 34.17 36.03 -49.43
C HIS A 557 35.64 36.12 -49.89
N PRO A 558 36.17 35.11 -50.59
CA PRO A 558 37.55 35.12 -51.07
C PRO A 558 37.69 36.06 -52.28
N GLY A 559 38.42 37.17 -52.14
CA GLY A 559 38.78 38.02 -53.28
C GLY A 559 39.85 37.36 -54.18
N GLU A 560 40.21 37.97 -55.30
CA GLU A 560 41.24 37.45 -56.22
C GLU A 560 42.66 37.72 -55.69
N THR A 561 43.16 36.89 -54.78
CA THR A 561 44.48 37.05 -54.15
C THR A 561 45.17 35.69 -53.99
N LEU A 562 46.46 35.68 -53.65
CA LEU A 562 47.14 34.41 -53.34
C LEU A 562 46.51 33.72 -52.11
N GLN A 563 46.01 34.50 -51.14
CA GLN A 563 45.40 33.95 -49.92
C GLN A 563 44.14 33.14 -50.23
N SER A 564 43.32 33.55 -51.19
CA SER A 564 42.13 32.79 -51.59
C SER A 564 42.43 31.54 -52.41
N ARG A 565 43.57 31.49 -53.09
CA ARG A 565 43.98 30.33 -53.91
C ARG A 565 44.67 29.23 -53.10
N PHE A 566 45.31 29.58 -51.98
CA PHE A 566 46.17 28.65 -51.24
C PHE A 566 45.74 28.40 -49.78
N LEU A 567 45.08 29.35 -49.11
CA LEU A 567 44.62 29.15 -47.73
C LEU A 567 43.18 28.60 -47.71
N ALA A 568 42.86 27.84 -46.66
CA ALA A 568 41.50 27.36 -46.44
C ALA A 568 40.51 28.53 -46.21
N LEU A 569 39.23 28.28 -46.51
CA LEU A 569 38.16 29.25 -46.28
C LEU A 569 38.11 29.67 -44.80
N GLN A 570 37.92 30.97 -44.55
CA GLN A 570 37.79 31.52 -43.20
C GLN A 570 36.32 31.46 -42.76
N PRO A 571 35.93 30.59 -41.81
CA PRO A 571 34.56 30.51 -41.32
C PRO A 571 34.22 31.74 -40.45
N ILE A 572 33.06 32.34 -40.70
CA ILE A 572 32.48 33.42 -39.90
C ILE A 572 31.24 32.88 -39.20
N HIS A 573 31.30 32.83 -37.88
CA HIS A 573 30.19 32.39 -37.03
C HIS A 573 29.52 33.60 -36.37
N THR A 574 28.23 33.78 -36.62
CA THR A 574 27.40 34.76 -35.89
C THR A 574 26.59 34.01 -34.85
N GLU A 575 26.82 34.29 -33.57
CA GLU A 575 26.10 33.63 -32.48
C GLU A 575 24.60 33.95 -32.53
N VAL A 576 23.77 32.91 -32.36
CA VAL A 576 22.31 33.04 -32.32
C VAL A 576 21.77 32.28 -31.10
N SER A 577 20.64 32.74 -30.58
CA SER A 577 19.94 32.06 -29.47
C SER A 577 19.61 30.59 -29.82
N SER A 578 19.58 29.70 -28.83
CA SER A 578 19.09 28.32 -28.97
C SER A 578 17.56 28.22 -29.08
N ARG A 579 16.87 29.32 -28.76
CA ARG A 579 15.42 29.41 -28.67
C ARG A 579 14.85 30.64 -29.38
N GLU A 580 13.60 30.53 -29.78
CA GLU A 580 12.79 31.61 -30.35
C GLU A 580 11.59 31.89 -29.46
N ASP A 581 11.47 33.14 -29.05
CA ASP A 581 10.34 33.59 -28.25
C ASP A 581 9.31 34.25 -29.18
N PHE A 582 8.35 33.44 -29.64
CA PHE A 582 7.33 33.94 -30.56
C PHE A 582 6.47 35.04 -29.94
N LEU A 583 6.18 34.97 -28.64
CA LEU A 583 5.38 35.99 -27.98
C LEU A 583 6.08 37.34 -28.01
N ARG A 584 7.37 37.36 -27.66
CA ARG A 584 8.17 38.59 -27.71
C ARG A 584 8.34 39.12 -29.13
N ILE A 585 8.49 38.24 -30.12
CA ILE A 585 8.61 38.67 -31.52
C ILE A 585 7.30 39.33 -31.98
N TYR A 586 6.15 38.70 -31.70
CA TYR A 586 4.84 39.26 -32.05
C TYR A 586 4.54 40.57 -31.30
N SER A 587 4.84 40.67 -30.00
CA SER A 587 4.62 41.91 -29.25
C SER A 587 5.47 43.07 -29.82
N THR A 588 6.74 42.80 -30.14
CA THR A 588 7.65 43.79 -30.74
C THR A 588 7.20 44.19 -32.16
N GLN A 589 6.70 43.26 -32.97
CA GLN A 589 6.18 43.55 -34.31
C GLN A 589 4.92 44.41 -34.24
N CYS A 590 3.97 44.08 -33.36
CA CYS A 590 2.76 44.87 -33.15
C CYS A 590 3.06 46.29 -32.66
N GLN A 591 4.09 46.49 -31.81
CA GLN A 591 4.53 47.82 -31.39
C GLN A 591 5.10 48.65 -32.55
N LYS A 592 5.78 48.02 -33.51
CA LYS A 592 6.38 48.72 -34.67
C LYS A 592 5.34 49.10 -35.73
N THR A 593 4.24 48.38 -35.82
CA THR A 593 3.13 48.67 -36.75
C THR A 593 1.97 49.35 -36.00
N LEU A 594 2.04 50.67 -35.84
CA LEU A 594 0.89 51.47 -35.39
C LEU A 594 -0.27 51.32 -36.40
N GLY A 595 -1.22 50.42 -36.14
CA GLY A 595 -2.54 50.44 -36.79
C GLY A 595 -3.04 49.19 -37.55
N ALA A 596 -2.40 48.02 -37.47
CA ALA A 596 -2.96 46.80 -38.09
C ALA A 596 -3.69 45.91 -37.06
N LYS A 597 -4.97 46.21 -36.81
CA LYS A 597 -5.90 45.21 -36.26
C LYS A 597 -6.05 44.12 -37.34
N ASN A 598 -5.76 42.86 -37.00
CA ASN A 598 -6.01 41.63 -37.79
C ASN A 598 -4.77 40.92 -38.39
N ALA A 599 -3.70 40.71 -37.62
CA ALA A 599 -2.80 39.58 -37.87
C ALA A 599 -2.99 38.54 -36.76
N LEU A 600 -3.62 37.42 -37.08
CA LEU A 600 -3.70 36.26 -36.19
C LEU A 600 -2.27 35.74 -35.94
N PRO A 601 -1.85 35.52 -34.68
CA PRO A 601 -0.53 34.95 -34.41
C PRO A 601 -0.47 33.55 -35.02
N ALA A 602 0.60 33.23 -35.76
CA ALA A 602 0.84 31.88 -36.22
C ALA A 602 1.24 31.03 -35.00
N ARG A 603 0.25 30.34 -34.42
CA ARG A 603 0.53 29.28 -33.46
C ARG A 603 1.14 28.12 -34.23
N ILE A 604 2.42 27.82 -34.00
CA ILE A 604 2.94 26.48 -34.30
C ILE A 604 2.34 25.57 -33.22
N VAL A 605 1.15 25.04 -33.49
CA VAL A 605 0.46 24.13 -32.59
C VAL A 605 1.21 22.80 -32.63
N HIS A 606 1.81 22.40 -31.51
CA HIS A 606 2.30 21.04 -31.35
C HIS A 606 1.12 20.08 -31.56
N HIS A 607 1.27 19.18 -32.52
CA HIS A 607 0.24 18.27 -33.03
C HIS A 607 -0.32 17.32 -31.94
N THR A 608 0.37 17.23 -30.80
CA THR A 608 -0.04 16.46 -29.62
C THR A 608 -1.21 17.10 -28.86
N VAL A 609 -1.36 18.43 -28.86
CA VAL A 609 -2.42 19.13 -28.11
C VAL A 609 -3.78 19.04 -28.82
N THR A 610 -3.78 19.01 -30.15
CA THR A 610 -5.02 18.87 -30.95
C THR A 610 -5.45 17.42 -31.18
N ALA A 611 -4.53 16.45 -31.10
CA ALA A 611 -4.85 15.03 -31.27
C ALA A 611 -5.69 14.47 -30.11
N MET A 612 -5.37 14.82 -28.86
CA MET A 612 -6.16 14.36 -27.70
C MET A 612 -7.57 14.97 -27.66
N VAL A 613 -7.72 16.26 -27.98
CA VAL A 613 -9.03 16.95 -27.97
C VAL A 613 -9.95 16.47 -29.12
N ARG A 614 -9.39 16.01 -30.24
CA ARG A 614 -10.18 15.53 -31.40
C ARG A 614 -10.43 14.03 -31.42
N SER A 615 -9.57 13.22 -30.81
CA SER A 615 -9.72 11.76 -30.82
C SER A 615 -10.94 11.28 -30.02
N GLU A 616 -11.24 11.90 -28.88
CA GLU A 616 -12.34 11.45 -28.01
C GLU A 616 -13.69 12.11 -28.35
N ALA A 617 -13.68 13.28 -29.00
CA ALA A 617 -14.91 13.94 -29.46
C ALA A 617 -15.62 13.19 -30.60
N ASN A 618 -14.90 12.34 -31.35
CA ASN A 618 -15.46 11.57 -32.46
C ASN A 618 -16.02 10.20 -32.05
N GLU A 619 -15.74 9.69 -30.84
CA GLU A 619 -16.29 8.40 -30.39
C GLU A 619 -17.59 8.52 -29.59
N ALA A 620 -17.96 9.72 -29.14
CA ALA A 620 -19.19 9.94 -28.36
C ALA A 620 -20.46 10.18 -29.19
N GLY A 621 -20.41 10.09 -30.53
CA GLY A 621 -21.58 10.41 -31.34
C GLY A 621 -21.52 9.87 -32.76
N LYS A 622 -21.75 8.57 -32.94
CA LYS A 622 -22.40 7.99 -34.14
C LYS A 622 -22.64 6.48 -33.95
N ALA A 623 -23.77 6.16 -33.36
CA ALA A 623 -24.47 4.92 -33.69
C ALA A 623 -25.43 5.22 -34.84
N ASP A 624 -25.20 4.50 -35.93
CA ASP A 624 -26.13 4.08 -36.97
C ASP A 624 -26.38 4.90 -38.26
N VAL A 625 -26.38 4.11 -39.35
CA VAL A 625 -26.83 4.31 -40.75
C VAL A 625 -26.03 5.21 -41.71
N GLY A 626 -24.98 4.60 -42.27
CA GLY A 626 -24.78 4.36 -43.71
C GLY A 626 -24.88 5.49 -44.74
N THR A 627 -23.75 5.93 -45.30
CA THR A 627 -23.49 5.85 -46.75
C THR A 627 -21.98 5.98 -47.04
N ARG A 628 -21.47 5.09 -47.88
CA ARG A 628 -20.09 5.05 -48.41
C ARG A 628 -19.74 6.31 -49.20
N ALA A 629 -18.56 6.87 -48.93
CA ALA A 629 -17.71 7.48 -49.95
C ALA A 629 -16.25 7.33 -49.50
N ALA A 630 -15.58 6.30 -50.04
CA ALA A 630 -14.13 6.12 -49.91
C ALA A 630 -13.42 7.08 -50.90
N PRO A 631 -12.22 7.58 -50.56
CA PRO A 631 -11.42 8.40 -51.47
C PRO A 631 -10.87 7.54 -52.60
N ALA A 632 -10.90 8.12 -53.81
CA ALA A 632 -10.36 7.53 -55.02
C ALA A 632 -8.84 7.35 -54.94
N GLY A 633 -8.42 6.13 -55.27
CA GLY A 633 -7.06 5.74 -55.61
C GLY A 633 -7.16 4.50 -56.49
N GLU A 634 -7.11 4.71 -57.80
CA GLU A 634 -7.07 3.73 -58.89
C GLU A 634 -6.03 2.63 -58.58
N SER A 635 -6.45 1.39 -58.33
CA SER A 635 -6.69 0.30 -59.30
C SER A 635 -5.49 -0.08 -60.19
N LEU A 636 -4.95 -1.29 -59.97
CA LEU A 636 -4.87 -2.28 -61.05
C LEU A 636 -4.80 -3.70 -60.46
N HIS A 637 -5.80 -4.48 -60.87
CA HIS A 637 -6.13 -5.82 -60.43
C HIS A 637 -5.19 -6.89 -61.03
N ALA A 638 -4.91 -7.89 -60.21
CA ALA A 638 -4.60 -9.24 -60.64
C ALA A 638 -5.85 -9.88 -61.30
N LEU A 639 -5.62 -10.66 -62.36
CA LEU A 639 -6.59 -11.59 -62.94
C LEU A 639 -6.15 -13.01 -62.61
N GLU A 640 -7.03 -13.75 -61.96
CA GLU A 640 -6.97 -15.21 -61.77
C GLU A 640 -7.24 -15.95 -63.09
N ASN A 641 -6.57 -17.10 -63.28
CA ASN A 641 -7.21 -18.36 -63.66
C ASN A 641 -6.20 -19.52 -63.66
N GLY A 642 -6.56 -20.64 -63.03
CA GLY A 642 -6.25 -21.97 -63.54
C GLY A 642 -5.34 -22.90 -62.72
N GLU A 643 -5.98 -23.91 -62.12
CA GLU A 643 -5.53 -25.31 -61.95
C GLU A 643 -4.65 -25.70 -60.72
N ALA A 644 -5.18 -26.68 -59.97
CA ALA A 644 -4.54 -27.45 -58.89
C ALA A 644 -3.82 -28.70 -59.44
N PRO A 645 -3.35 -29.66 -58.62
CA PRO A 645 -2.51 -29.64 -57.40
C PRO A 645 -1.23 -30.48 -57.61
N ILE A 646 -0.29 -30.56 -56.66
CA ILE A 646 0.53 -31.77 -56.38
C ILE A 646 1.16 -31.67 -54.98
N ALA A 647 1.19 -32.83 -54.33
CA ALA A 647 1.55 -33.14 -52.96
C ALA A 647 3.06 -33.03 -52.63
N VAL A 648 3.36 -33.44 -51.39
CA VAL A 648 4.64 -33.94 -50.81
C VAL A 648 5.32 -32.90 -49.90
N ARG A 649 5.79 -33.14 -48.67
CA ARG A 649 5.79 -34.23 -47.67
C ARG A 649 6.81 -33.79 -46.59
N ASP A 650 6.52 -33.98 -45.30
CA ASP A 650 7.47 -34.22 -44.17
C ASP A 650 8.61 -33.19 -43.91
N GLN A 651 9.23 -32.98 -42.74
CA GLN A 651 9.23 -33.56 -41.39
C GLN A 651 10.13 -32.68 -40.47
N SER A 652 9.93 -32.82 -39.15
CA SER A 652 10.90 -32.78 -38.02
C SER A 652 11.81 -31.55 -37.83
N ALA A 653 11.81 -30.82 -36.70
CA ALA A 653 12.06 -31.20 -35.29
C ALA A 653 13.55 -31.45 -34.92
N ALA A 654 13.91 -30.92 -33.74
CA ALA A 654 15.16 -31.07 -32.95
C ALA A 654 16.41 -30.31 -33.48
N GLY A 655 17.29 -29.72 -32.66
CA GLY A 655 17.48 -29.71 -31.21
C GLY A 655 18.98 -29.62 -30.87
N SER A 656 19.33 -28.91 -29.78
CA SER A 656 20.65 -28.88 -29.08
C SER A 656 21.83 -28.23 -29.82
N ALA A 657 22.93 -27.79 -29.22
CA ALA A 657 23.32 -27.26 -27.90
C ALA A 657 24.84 -27.01 -28.02
N THR A 658 25.33 -25.84 -27.54
CA THR A 658 26.72 -25.56 -27.05
C THR A 658 27.89 -25.66 -28.08
N PRO A 659 29.10 -25.08 -27.86
CA PRO A 659 29.80 -24.80 -26.59
C PRO A 659 30.48 -23.41 -26.43
N GLU A 660 30.61 -22.94 -25.18
CA GLU A 660 31.84 -22.75 -24.35
C GLU A 660 32.76 -21.58 -24.76
N PHE A 661 32.85 -20.56 -23.89
CA PHE A 661 33.89 -20.40 -22.86
C PHE A 661 33.36 -19.61 -21.66
#